data_AF-A0A949BGM4-F1
#
_entry.id   AF-A0A949BGM4-F1
#
_cell.length_a   1.000
_cell.length_b   1.000
_cell.length_c   1.000
_cell.angle_alpha   90.00
_cell.angle_beta   90.00
_cell.angle_gamma   90.00
#
_symmetry.space_group_name_H-M   'P 1'
#
loop_
_entity.id
_entity.type
_entity.pdbx_description
1 polymer ?
#
loop_
_entity_poly.entity_id
_entity_poly.type
_entity_poly.pdbx_seq_one_letter_code
_entity_poly.pdbx_strand_id
1 'polypeptide(L)'
;MKKFTTKFNYKFLFMFCVANIFFLLALTLQSGLSEKNISIVPQPQHMEFKNFKVKVDKNWDISVNTSNKENIFSAKLLNEKLNNKLMITDINSKFQTRRIILAMSKDNFKEKKELRITDKIGKEGYVLEVFPSSIVITAHTSAGVFYGVQALLQLMEVNGNVISIPGVKIVDYPDTAIRAVHMLDLQGSLNELKEKLDFIAGLRINTVIFSEQAFWKLEKDNLQPGRENSSFLQELFAYCRERHIEPIPELQSFGVALTILQKDPHAAEGIWVQDEPFKWINNMAVPVKSSEVFLENSGFEIGGVAGIPAGWTFGNEYGRNDWCRDKTSAYEGRCSVMINVPSPLNISSNTLQSKLIMVDRDTAYTLSFYAKKREVNTAVDRGFAIRIFQYDRSGNFLVENYLPLQYANTSWEKLEFNFVTRPDTAKIYIGASIIDGYGTVWLDEFKLKRMNGELVNVIRTESSNISITDSAKTKIYTEGKDYRVFDGEIKHPYFVNYNRPARIERLETGKINENEPVLISYDFVLRFHPATWMTPYCPSEPRTYKIFFKTVNDIIHLLKPNYIAIGHDDIYGIGRDSRCKKRNMTLDKLLSEDINKLNDYIHTIDSNVKMMVWDDMFNPWHTGGKNNFQMHYGGLPGKSCNAINLISKDIILMTWWFDSNDHMNKMKNTPDCFKSKGFSYLVTGWKDKKNIKNWIRIVKDNEECKGIIVTTWDGWDNNIEGIEYTAKLSWSGQ
;
A
#
# COMPACT_ATOMS: atom_id res chain seq x y z
N MET A 1 -61.22 -34.77 72.54
CA MET A 1 -61.74 -35.71 71.52
C MET A 1 -60.59 -36.19 70.65
N LYS A 2 -60.48 -37.51 70.48
CA LYS A 2 -59.61 -38.36 69.63
C LYS A 2 -58.25 -37.84 69.09
N LYS A 3 -57.24 -38.62 69.50
CA LYS A 3 -55.87 -38.76 68.97
C LYS A 3 -55.79 -38.85 67.43
N PHE A 4 -54.77 -38.20 66.85
CA PHE A 4 -53.96 -38.79 65.79
C PHE A 4 -52.48 -38.64 66.17
N THR A 5 -51.74 -39.72 65.96
CA THR A 5 -50.33 -39.88 66.33
C THR A 5 -49.53 -39.99 65.04
N THR A 6 -48.40 -39.28 64.95
CA THR A 6 -47.33 -39.61 64.00
C THR A 6 -45.99 -39.43 64.70
N LYS A 7 -45.30 -40.56 64.93
CA LYS A 7 -43.92 -40.65 65.42
C LYS A 7 -42.98 -39.97 64.41
N PHE A 8 -42.23 -38.96 64.85
CA PHE A 8 -41.08 -38.44 64.11
C PHE A 8 -39.84 -39.30 64.42
N ASN A 9 -39.19 -39.80 63.39
CA ASN A 9 -38.14 -40.81 63.47
C ASN A 9 -36.74 -40.15 63.48
N TYR A 10 -36.12 -40.06 64.66
CA TYR A 10 -34.83 -39.38 64.88
C TYR A 10 -33.61 -40.03 64.20
N LYS A 11 -33.77 -41.20 63.54
CA LYS A 11 -32.69 -41.85 62.78
C LYS A 11 -32.37 -41.18 61.44
N PHE A 12 -33.29 -40.40 60.86
CA PHE A 12 -33.06 -39.76 59.56
C PHE A 12 -32.21 -38.48 59.67
N LEU A 13 -32.27 -37.78 60.80
CA LEU A 13 -31.55 -36.53 61.02
C LEU A 13 -30.05 -36.75 61.29
N PHE A 14 -29.67 -37.87 61.93
CA PHE A 14 -28.27 -38.17 62.22
C PHE A 14 -27.50 -38.65 60.98
N MET A 15 -28.17 -39.36 60.06
CA MET A 15 -27.55 -39.85 58.81
C MET A 15 -27.38 -38.73 57.77
N PHE A 16 -28.23 -37.70 57.82
CA PHE A 16 -28.10 -36.51 56.96
C PHE A 16 -26.95 -35.58 57.41
N CYS A 17 -26.66 -35.48 58.71
CA CYS A 17 -25.55 -34.66 59.20
C CYS A 17 -24.17 -35.28 58.93
N VAL A 18 -24.01 -36.60 58.99
CA VAL A 18 -22.73 -37.27 58.70
C VAL A 18 -22.43 -37.31 57.19
N ALA A 19 -23.46 -37.45 56.35
CA ALA A 19 -23.31 -37.38 54.89
C ALA A 19 -22.93 -35.96 54.40
N ASN A 20 -23.46 -34.91 55.03
CA ASN A 20 -23.12 -33.53 54.66
C ASN A 20 -21.71 -33.11 55.13
N ILE A 21 -21.19 -33.66 56.24
CA ILE A 21 -19.80 -33.39 56.67
C ILE A 21 -18.79 -34.07 55.74
N PHE A 22 -19.07 -35.29 55.23
CA PHE A 22 -18.22 -35.91 54.21
C PHE A 22 -18.31 -35.23 52.84
N PHE A 23 -19.48 -34.67 52.47
CA PHE A 23 -19.62 -33.90 51.23
C PHE A 23 -18.91 -32.53 51.32
N LEU A 24 -18.92 -31.86 52.49
CA LEU A 24 -18.17 -30.63 52.72
C LEU A 24 -16.64 -30.84 52.88
N LEU A 25 -16.19 -32.01 53.36
CA LEU A 25 -14.75 -32.36 53.34
C LEU A 25 -14.27 -32.78 51.93
N ALA A 26 -15.14 -33.36 51.10
CA ALA A 26 -14.82 -33.64 49.70
C ALA A 26 -14.77 -32.35 48.84
N LEU A 27 -15.58 -31.33 49.20
CA LEU A 27 -15.56 -30.01 48.55
C LEU A 27 -14.40 -29.10 49.02
N THR A 28 -13.77 -29.37 50.16
CA THR A 28 -12.59 -28.62 50.64
C THR A 28 -11.25 -29.21 50.20
N LEU A 29 -11.25 -30.40 49.57
CA LEU A 29 -10.09 -31.00 48.88
C LEU A 29 -10.09 -30.75 47.35
N GLN A 30 -11.06 -30.00 46.83
CA GLN A 30 -11.11 -29.51 45.45
C GLN A 30 -10.86 -28.01 45.33
N SER A 31 -10.17 -27.38 46.28
CA SER A 31 -9.42 -26.15 46.02
C SER A 31 -8.12 -26.49 45.25
N GLY A 32 -8.27 -27.21 44.15
CA GLY A 32 -7.28 -27.22 43.08
C GLY A 32 -7.18 -25.79 42.57
N LEU A 33 -5.94 -25.30 42.56
CA LEU A 33 -5.50 -24.03 41.98
C LEU A 33 -6.46 -23.54 40.89
N SER A 34 -7.05 -22.35 41.08
CA SER A 34 -7.52 -21.56 39.96
C SER A 34 -6.30 -21.29 39.09
N GLU A 35 -6.10 -22.11 38.05
CA GLU A 35 -5.14 -21.84 37.00
C GLU A 35 -5.62 -20.58 36.30
N LYS A 36 -4.97 -19.47 36.62
CA LYS A 36 -4.95 -18.31 35.73
C LYS A 36 -4.55 -18.86 34.36
N ASN A 37 -5.43 -18.75 33.35
CA ASN A 37 -5.14 -19.21 31.99
C ASN A 37 -3.94 -18.42 31.44
N ILE A 38 -2.73 -18.95 31.64
CA ILE A 38 -1.50 -18.39 31.08
C ILE A 38 -1.55 -18.69 29.59
N SER A 39 -1.79 -17.66 28.79
CA SER A 39 -1.84 -17.74 27.33
C SER A 39 -0.64 -17.04 26.75
N ILE A 40 0.21 -17.78 26.03
CA ILE A 40 1.27 -17.21 25.20
C ILE A 40 0.69 -16.90 23.82
N VAL A 41 1.01 -15.73 23.28
CA VAL A 41 0.60 -15.27 21.95
C VAL A 41 1.86 -14.97 21.11
N PRO A 42 1.98 -15.55 19.90
CA PRO A 42 1.19 -16.67 19.36
C PRO A 42 1.26 -17.93 20.22
N GLN A 43 0.24 -18.79 20.09
CA GLN A 43 0.18 -20.05 20.85
C GLN A 43 1.34 -20.97 20.44
N PRO A 44 2.13 -21.52 21.39
CA PRO A 44 3.23 -22.40 21.03
C PRO A 44 2.76 -23.71 20.40
N GLN A 45 3.60 -24.28 19.53
CA GLN A 45 3.35 -25.58 18.89
C GLN A 45 3.15 -26.72 19.91
N HIS A 46 3.93 -26.73 20.99
CA HIS A 46 3.78 -27.66 22.11
C HIS A 46 4.05 -26.97 23.43
N MET A 47 3.16 -27.14 24.41
CA MET A 47 3.29 -26.60 25.76
C MET A 47 2.76 -27.60 26.79
N GLU A 48 3.60 -27.94 27.78
CA GLU A 48 3.28 -28.89 28.85
C GLU A 48 3.60 -28.26 30.21
N PHE A 49 2.58 -27.99 31.03
CA PHE A 49 2.77 -27.47 32.38
C PHE A 49 3.23 -28.58 33.34
N LYS A 50 4.08 -28.19 34.28
CA LYS A 50 4.58 -29.01 35.38
C LYS A 50 4.00 -28.48 36.69
N ASN A 51 3.83 -29.37 37.67
CA ASN A 51 3.19 -29.05 38.95
C ASN A 51 4.14 -28.35 39.96
N PHE A 52 4.74 -27.22 39.57
CA PHE A 52 5.50 -26.34 40.47
C PHE A 52 5.60 -24.92 39.89
N LYS A 53 6.01 -23.95 40.72
CA LYS A 53 6.40 -22.60 40.28
C LYS A 53 7.76 -22.25 40.84
N VAL A 54 8.56 -21.50 40.08
CA VAL A 54 9.84 -20.94 40.55
C VAL A 54 9.70 -19.46 40.82
N LYS A 55 10.32 -18.98 41.90
CA LYS A 55 10.44 -17.55 42.20
C LYS A 55 11.81 -17.07 41.75
N VAL A 56 11.84 -16.07 40.87
CA VAL A 56 13.07 -15.44 40.39
C VAL A 56 13.40 -14.27 41.30
N ASP A 57 14.49 -14.41 42.06
CA ASP A 57 14.99 -13.44 43.02
C ASP A 57 16.47 -13.10 42.77
N LYS A 58 17.08 -12.27 43.62
CA LYS A 58 18.48 -11.84 43.53
C LYS A 58 19.53 -12.96 43.59
N ASN A 59 19.14 -14.19 43.93
CA ASN A 59 20.04 -15.35 43.94
C ASN A 59 20.05 -16.10 42.60
N TRP A 60 19.35 -15.58 41.60
CA TRP A 60 19.44 -16.03 40.22
C TRP A 60 20.43 -15.18 39.44
N ASP A 61 21.07 -15.77 38.44
CA ASP A 61 21.78 -15.07 37.37
C ASP A 61 21.22 -15.42 35.99
N ILE A 62 21.55 -14.60 35.00
CA ILE A 62 21.29 -14.89 33.59
C ILE A 62 22.62 -15.33 32.96
N SER A 63 22.71 -16.60 32.61
CA SER A 63 23.89 -17.22 32.02
C SER A 63 23.78 -17.26 30.49
N VAL A 64 24.78 -16.73 29.80
CA VAL A 64 24.83 -16.68 28.32
C VAL A 64 26.26 -16.89 27.83
N ASN A 65 26.43 -17.44 26.63
CA ASN A 65 27.75 -17.47 25.99
C ASN A 65 28.20 -16.03 25.67
N THR A 66 29.20 -15.52 26.39
CA THR A 66 29.63 -14.11 26.31
C THR A 66 30.28 -13.73 24.97
N SER A 67 30.59 -14.70 24.11
CA SER A 67 31.04 -14.44 22.74
C SER A 67 29.89 -14.12 21.76
N ASN A 68 28.63 -14.44 22.12
CA ASN A 68 27.46 -14.18 21.28
C ASN A 68 26.78 -12.87 21.68
N LYS A 69 27.00 -11.80 20.89
CA LYS A 69 26.46 -10.46 21.15
C LYS A 69 24.93 -10.39 21.08
N GLU A 70 24.29 -11.14 20.18
CA GLU A 70 22.83 -11.17 20.03
C GLU A 70 22.16 -11.84 21.24
N ASN A 71 22.74 -12.94 21.74
CA ASN A 71 22.23 -13.57 22.96
C ASN A 71 22.50 -12.70 24.20
N ILE A 72 23.60 -11.94 24.24
CA ILE A 72 23.83 -10.93 25.30
C ILE A 72 22.75 -9.85 25.26
N PHE A 73 22.35 -9.39 24.07
CA PHE A 73 21.22 -8.47 23.94
C PHE A 73 19.94 -9.08 24.52
N SER A 74 19.61 -10.32 24.18
CA SER A 74 18.45 -11.04 24.74
C SER A 74 18.53 -11.16 26.27
N ALA A 75 19.72 -11.42 26.82
CA ALA A 75 19.95 -11.45 28.26
C ALA A 75 19.70 -10.08 28.92
N LYS A 76 20.16 -8.99 28.31
CA LYS A 76 19.94 -7.63 28.80
C LYS A 76 18.47 -7.24 28.75
N LEU A 77 17.79 -7.52 27.64
CA LEU A 77 16.36 -7.28 27.48
C LEU A 77 15.55 -8.02 28.55
N LEU A 78 15.85 -9.31 28.76
CA LEU A 78 15.23 -10.09 29.84
C LEU A 78 15.49 -9.43 31.20
N ASN A 79 16.74 -9.02 31.47
CA ASN A 79 17.11 -8.42 32.75
C ASN A 79 16.41 -7.08 33.02
N GLU A 80 16.18 -6.27 31.99
CA GLU A 80 15.44 -5.01 32.08
C GLU A 80 13.98 -5.22 32.46
N LYS A 81 13.37 -6.33 32.03
CA LYS A 81 11.99 -6.71 32.39
C LYS A 81 11.89 -7.41 33.75
N LEU A 82 13.02 -7.82 34.35
CA LEU A 82 13.07 -8.38 35.69
C LEU A 82 13.28 -7.28 36.75
N ASN A 83 12.43 -7.25 37.78
CA ASN A 83 12.51 -6.25 38.85
C ASN A 83 13.84 -6.28 39.65
N ASN A 84 14.51 -7.44 39.72
CA ASN A 84 15.65 -7.67 40.60
C ASN A 84 17.02 -7.34 39.99
N LYS A 85 17.08 -6.92 38.70
CA LYS A 85 18.32 -6.65 37.95
C LYS A 85 19.45 -7.65 38.25
N LEU A 86 19.26 -8.88 37.77
CA LEU A 86 20.17 -10.00 37.99
C LEU A 86 21.55 -9.75 37.36
N MET A 87 22.55 -10.49 37.84
CA MET A 87 23.87 -10.52 37.20
C MET A 87 23.80 -11.31 35.89
N ILE A 88 24.46 -10.81 34.84
CA ILE A 88 24.67 -11.54 33.59
C ILE A 88 26.05 -12.20 33.65
N THR A 89 26.11 -13.52 33.51
CA THR A 89 27.33 -14.33 33.66
C THR A 89 27.62 -15.16 32.40
N ASP A 90 28.87 -15.63 32.27
CA ASP A 90 29.20 -16.62 31.24
C ASP A 90 28.51 -17.96 31.51
N ILE A 91 28.08 -18.65 30.46
CA ILE A 91 27.39 -19.94 30.56
C ILE A 91 28.17 -21.03 31.33
N ASN A 92 29.50 -20.94 31.33
CA ASN A 92 30.40 -21.86 32.05
C ASN A 92 30.75 -21.42 33.47
N SER A 93 30.25 -20.26 33.90
CA SER A 93 30.40 -19.74 35.25
C SER A 93 29.89 -20.74 36.30
N LYS A 94 30.65 -20.88 37.39
CA LYS A 94 30.26 -21.68 38.57
C LYS A 94 29.67 -20.81 39.70
N PHE A 95 29.35 -19.54 39.44
CA PHE A 95 29.08 -18.55 40.50
C PHE A 95 27.73 -18.74 41.24
N GLN A 96 26.71 -19.36 40.64
CA GLN A 96 25.35 -19.44 41.22
C GLN A 96 24.73 -20.83 41.09
N THR A 97 23.88 -21.19 42.05
CA THR A 97 23.13 -22.47 42.06
C THR A 97 21.82 -22.40 41.28
N ARG A 98 21.30 -21.20 40.99
CA ARG A 98 20.05 -20.98 40.24
C ARG A 98 20.25 -20.04 39.07
N ARG A 99 19.85 -20.48 37.87
CA ARG A 99 20.28 -19.80 36.63
C ARG A 99 19.18 -19.76 35.57
N ILE A 100 19.07 -18.63 34.86
CA ILE A 100 18.35 -18.53 33.58
C ILE A 100 19.39 -18.66 32.47
N ILE A 101 19.35 -19.73 31.69
CA ILE A 101 20.35 -20.07 30.69
C ILE A 101 19.81 -19.75 29.29
N LEU A 102 20.50 -18.87 28.58
CA LEU A 102 20.24 -18.52 27.18
C LEU A 102 21.37 -19.11 26.31
N ALA A 103 21.09 -20.17 25.57
CA ALA A 103 22.13 -20.96 24.92
C ALA A 103 21.79 -21.39 23.50
N MET A 104 22.77 -21.37 22.61
CA MET A 104 22.66 -22.03 21.32
C MET A 104 22.71 -23.55 21.53
N SER A 105 22.05 -24.30 20.67
CA SER A 105 22.06 -25.78 20.69
C SER A 105 23.46 -26.38 20.56
N LYS A 106 24.45 -25.63 20.03
CA LYS A 106 25.86 -26.02 19.98
C LYS A 106 26.65 -25.72 21.26
N ASP A 107 26.17 -24.81 22.11
CA ASP A 107 26.86 -24.47 23.35
C ASP A 107 26.86 -25.66 24.32
N ASN A 108 27.87 -25.73 25.18
CA ASN A 108 28.00 -26.78 26.19
C ASN A 108 27.60 -26.23 27.57
N PHE A 109 26.61 -26.87 28.20
CA PHE A 109 26.13 -26.50 29.53
C PHE A 109 25.53 -27.73 30.23
N LYS A 110 25.54 -27.73 31.56
CA LYS A 110 25.24 -28.91 32.39
C LYS A 110 23.82 -29.48 32.15
N GLU A 111 22.84 -28.59 32.08
CA GLU A 111 21.41 -28.86 31.97
C GLU A 111 21.03 -29.34 30.55
N LYS A 112 21.93 -29.24 29.57
CA LYS A 112 21.68 -29.62 28.17
C LYS A 112 21.29 -31.09 28.02
N LYS A 113 21.83 -31.97 28.86
CA LYS A 113 21.55 -33.41 28.82
C LYS A 113 20.07 -33.74 29.05
N GLU A 114 19.33 -32.83 29.66
CA GLU A 114 17.91 -32.98 29.97
C GLU A 114 17.01 -32.46 28.82
N LEU A 115 17.59 -31.75 27.84
CA LEU A 115 16.87 -31.11 26.74
C LEU A 115 16.95 -31.94 25.46
N ARG A 116 15.80 -32.11 24.81
CA ARG A 116 15.71 -32.70 23.47
C ARG A 116 15.46 -31.58 22.46
N ILE A 117 16.51 -31.19 21.75
CA ILE A 117 16.44 -30.27 20.60
C ILE A 117 16.44 -31.12 19.33
N THR A 118 15.50 -30.88 18.43
CA THR A 118 15.40 -31.57 17.15
C THR A 118 15.44 -30.57 16.02
N ASP A 119 15.97 -30.97 14.85
CA ASP A 119 16.03 -30.10 13.66
C ASP A 119 14.67 -29.54 13.21
N LYS A 120 13.57 -30.17 13.65
CA LYS A 120 12.19 -29.71 13.41
C LYS A 120 11.93 -28.26 13.81
N ILE A 121 12.64 -27.73 14.83
CA ILE A 121 12.40 -26.34 15.29
C ILE A 121 12.97 -25.28 14.33
N GLY A 122 13.78 -25.70 13.33
CA GLY A 122 14.27 -24.80 12.29
C GLY A 122 15.13 -23.64 12.81
N LYS A 123 15.21 -22.55 12.03
CA LYS A 123 16.09 -21.41 12.36
C LYS A 123 15.54 -20.55 13.49
N GLU A 124 14.22 -20.39 13.57
CA GLU A 124 13.56 -19.46 14.48
C GLU A 124 12.94 -20.15 15.71
N GLY A 125 12.86 -21.47 15.74
CA GLY A 125 12.27 -22.18 16.86
C GLY A 125 13.20 -22.32 18.06
N TYR A 126 12.59 -22.65 19.20
CA TYR A 126 13.25 -22.77 20.49
C TYR A 126 12.63 -23.85 21.36
N VAL A 127 13.41 -24.28 22.35
CA VAL A 127 12.96 -25.07 23.49
C VAL A 127 13.13 -24.22 24.74
N LEU A 128 12.04 -24.01 25.49
CA LEU A 128 12.05 -23.38 26.79
C LEU A 128 11.61 -24.41 27.83
N GLU A 129 12.44 -24.69 28.82
CA GLU A 129 12.09 -25.62 29.89
C GLU A 129 12.43 -25.03 31.26
N VAL A 130 11.43 -25.00 32.14
CA VAL A 130 11.56 -24.55 33.53
C VAL A 130 11.76 -25.76 34.42
N PHE A 131 12.79 -25.68 35.26
CA PHE A 131 13.18 -26.64 36.31
C PHE A 131 13.24 -25.92 37.67
N PRO A 132 13.26 -26.65 38.81
CA PRO A 132 13.26 -26.03 40.14
C PRO A 132 14.43 -25.06 40.41
N SER A 133 15.59 -25.30 39.80
CA SER A 133 16.80 -24.48 39.97
C SER A 133 17.33 -23.88 38.67
N SER A 134 16.64 -24.06 37.53
CA SER A 134 17.11 -23.53 36.26
C SER A 134 15.96 -23.26 35.31
N ILE A 135 16.09 -22.21 34.51
CA ILE A 135 15.21 -21.95 33.36
C ILE A 135 16.11 -21.98 32.14
N VAL A 136 15.84 -22.87 31.19
CA VAL A 136 16.70 -23.01 30.01
C VAL A 136 15.93 -22.64 28.76
N ILE A 137 16.50 -21.72 27.98
CA ILE A 137 16.06 -21.40 26.62
C ILE A 137 17.19 -21.80 25.68
N THR A 138 16.87 -22.65 24.70
CA THR A 138 17.84 -23.08 23.71
C THR A 138 17.28 -23.19 22.30
N ALA A 139 18.10 -22.86 21.30
CA ALA A 139 17.69 -22.77 19.89
C ALA A 139 18.87 -23.00 18.93
N HIS A 140 18.57 -23.19 17.63
CA HIS A 140 19.61 -23.31 16.59
C HIS A 140 20.25 -21.97 16.21
N THR A 141 19.53 -20.86 16.39
CA THR A 141 20.02 -19.50 16.12
C THR A 141 19.69 -18.54 17.27
N SER A 142 20.29 -17.35 17.25
CA SER A 142 19.96 -16.29 18.21
C SER A 142 18.52 -15.80 18.10
N ALA A 143 17.90 -15.85 16.92
CA ALA A 143 16.48 -15.51 16.75
C ALA A 143 15.57 -16.42 17.59
N GLY A 144 15.84 -17.73 17.61
CA GLY A 144 15.09 -18.65 18.46
C GLY A 144 15.32 -18.39 19.95
N VAL A 145 16.55 -18.05 20.37
CA VAL A 145 16.81 -17.65 21.77
C VAL A 145 15.99 -16.42 22.14
N PHE A 146 15.98 -15.41 21.27
CA PHE A 146 15.17 -14.20 21.46
C PHE A 146 13.67 -14.50 21.56
N TYR A 147 13.10 -15.32 20.66
CA TYR A 147 11.68 -15.70 20.75
C TYR A 147 11.37 -16.56 21.98
N GLY A 148 12.31 -17.38 22.45
CA GLY A 148 12.20 -18.07 23.74
C GLY A 148 12.18 -17.09 24.91
N VAL A 149 12.96 -16.00 24.86
CA VAL A 149 12.89 -14.92 25.85
C VAL A 149 11.52 -14.22 25.79
N GLN A 150 10.99 -13.91 24.60
CA GLN A 150 9.64 -13.35 24.46
C GLN A 150 8.57 -14.25 25.10
N ALA A 151 8.68 -15.58 24.91
CA ALA A 151 7.81 -16.55 25.56
C ALA A 151 7.93 -16.53 27.08
N LEU A 152 9.16 -16.48 27.59
CA LEU A 152 9.43 -16.43 29.02
C LEU A 152 8.82 -15.18 29.65
N LEU A 153 8.92 -14.02 29.00
CA LEU A 153 8.32 -12.77 29.46
C LEU A 153 6.80 -12.89 29.61
N GLN A 154 6.12 -13.57 28.67
CA GLN A 154 4.67 -13.79 28.74
C GLN A 154 4.26 -14.83 29.81
N LEU A 155 5.17 -15.72 30.21
CA LEU A 155 4.97 -16.67 31.31
C LEU A 155 5.13 -16.04 32.70
N MET A 156 5.74 -14.86 32.80
CA MET A 156 6.01 -14.22 34.09
C MET A 156 4.72 -13.76 34.76
N GLU A 157 4.49 -14.24 35.98
CA GLU A 157 3.48 -13.71 36.87
C GLU A 157 4.13 -12.69 37.81
N VAL A 158 3.80 -11.42 37.62
CA VAL A 158 4.31 -10.32 38.45
C VAL A 158 3.29 -9.99 39.54
N ASN A 159 3.66 -10.22 40.81
CA ASN A 159 2.88 -9.85 41.99
C ASN A 159 3.73 -8.93 42.88
N GLY A 160 3.58 -7.61 42.67
CA GLY A 160 4.47 -6.63 43.28
C GLY A 160 5.92 -6.84 42.82
N ASN A 161 6.86 -7.01 43.76
CA ASN A 161 8.27 -7.25 43.45
C ASN A 161 8.61 -8.73 43.22
N VAL A 162 7.63 -9.64 43.35
CA VAL A 162 7.84 -11.07 43.19
C VAL A 162 7.48 -11.49 41.77
N ILE A 163 8.43 -12.09 41.08
CA ILE A 163 8.24 -12.72 39.77
C ILE A 163 8.19 -14.23 39.98
N SER A 164 7.05 -14.83 39.67
CA SER A 164 6.90 -16.29 39.62
C SER A 164 6.70 -16.80 38.20
N ILE A 165 7.30 -17.94 37.89
CA ILE A 165 7.21 -18.58 36.57
C ILE A 165 6.73 -20.02 36.78
N PRO A 166 5.69 -20.48 36.07
CA PRO A 166 5.24 -21.86 36.16
C PRO A 166 6.30 -22.82 35.61
N GLY A 167 6.39 -24.00 36.22
CA GLY A 167 7.08 -25.12 35.60
C GLY A 167 6.41 -25.44 34.26
N VAL A 168 7.15 -25.38 33.16
CA VAL A 168 6.60 -25.63 31.83
C VAL A 168 7.70 -26.11 30.89
N LYS A 169 7.32 -26.91 29.90
CA LYS A 169 8.13 -27.21 28.73
C LYS A 169 7.44 -26.72 27.46
N ILE A 170 8.14 -25.90 26.69
CA ILE A 170 7.68 -25.35 25.42
C ILE A 170 8.64 -25.79 24.33
N VAL A 171 8.10 -26.33 23.25
CA VAL A 171 8.81 -26.54 21.98
C VAL A 171 8.03 -25.77 20.94
N ASP A 172 8.67 -24.80 20.31
CA ASP A 172 7.97 -23.84 19.47
C ASP A 172 8.77 -23.46 18.23
N TYR A 173 8.08 -23.17 17.13
CA TYR A 173 8.65 -22.81 15.83
C TYR A 173 7.56 -22.28 14.89
N PRO A 174 7.90 -21.41 13.92
CA PRO A 174 6.93 -20.85 12.99
C PRO A 174 6.51 -21.85 11.89
N ASP A 175 5.26 -21.72 11.41
CA ASP A 175 4.76 -22.40 10.22
C ASP A 175 5.19 -21.72 8.91
N THR A 176 5.47 -20.41 8.94
CA THR A 176 5.86 -19.63 7.75
C THR A 176 7.18 -18.90 7.94
N ALA A 177 8.02 -18.85 6.90
CA ALA A 177 9.35 -18.26 6.98
C ALA A 177 9.33 -16.73 7.12
N ILE A 178 8.49 -16.03 6.34
CA ILE A 178 8.32 -14.57 6.41
C ILE A 178 6.95 -14.26 7.03
N ARG A 179 6.98 -13.42 8.05
CA ARG A 179 5.80 -12.89 8.76
C ARG A 179 6.00 -11.38 8.80
N ALA A 180 5.39 -10.69 7.84
CA ALA A 180 5.71 -9.30 7.56
C ALA A 180 4.55 -8.36 7.93
N VAL A 181 4.90 -7.18 8.44
CA VAL A 181 3.99 -6.03 8.51
C VAL A 181 4.45 -4.99 7.50
N HIS A 182 3.56 -4.54 6.65
CA HIS A 182 3.79 -3.37 5.80
C HIS A 182 3.24 -2.13 6.51
N MET A 183 4.13 -1.16 6.74
CA MET A 183 3.84 0.09 7.44
C MET A 183 3.97 1.27 6.46
N LEU A 184 2.86 1.98 6.27
CA LEU A 184 2.81 3.23 5.52
C LEU A 184 3.14 4.41 6.44
N ASP A 185 3.94 5.35 5.93
CA ASP A 185 4.26 6.66 6.52
C ASP A 185 4.70 6.55 8.00
N LEU A 186 6.01 6.61 8.23
CA LEU A 186 6.67 6.59 9.54
C LEU A 186 6.41 7.88 10.34
N GLN A 187 5.13 8.16 10.56
CA GLN A 187 4.62 9.22 11.42
C GLN A 187 4.83 8.85 12.89
N GLY A 188 5.18 9.86 13.67
CA GLY A 188 5.51 9.71 15.08
C GLY A 188 7.01 9.77 15.37
N SER A 189 7.32 9.82 16.66
CA SER A 189 8.68 9.82 17.18
C SER A 189 9.35 8.45 16.99
N LEU A 190 10.68 8.43 17.06
CA LEU A 190 11.42 7.17 17.05
C LEU A 190 10.99 6.23 18.19
N ASN A 191 10.63 6.77 19.36
CA ASN A 191 10.18 5.96 20.49
C ASN A 191 8.84 5.27 20.22
N GLU A 192 7.87 5.97 19.62
CA GLU A 192 6.58 5.38 19.24
C GLU A 192 6.78 4.27 18.19
N LEU A 193 7.70 4.45 17.25
CA LEU A 193 8.03 3.41 16.26
C LEU A 193 8.72 2.21 16.92
N LYS A 194 9.62 2.45 17.89
CA LYS A 194 10.26 1.40 18.69
C LYS A 194 9.23 0.59 19.49
N GLU A 195 8.22 1.24 20.07
CA GLU A 195 7.11 0.55 20.76
C GLU A 195 6.32 -0.36 19.82
N LYS A 196 6.02 0.10 18.59
CA LYS A 196 5.39 -0.72 17.54
C LYS A 196 6.26 -1.93 17.15
N LEU A 197 7.57 -1.73 17.04
CA LEU A 197 8.54 -2.79 16.74
C LEU A 197 8.65 -3.81 17.89
N ASP A 198 8.66 -3.36 19.14
CA ASP A 198 8.60 -4.23 20.32
C ASP A 198 7.31 -5.07 20.34
N PHE A 199 6.17 -4.45 20.00
CA PHE A 199 4.88 -5.14 19.92
C PHE A 199 4.91 -6.29 18.91
N ILE A 200 5.35 -6.04 17.68
CA ILE A 200 5.39 -7.09 16.64
C ILE A 200 6.50 -8.14 16.90
N ALA A 201 7.61 -7.75 17.54
CA ALA A 201 8.63 -8.69 17.99
C ALA A 201 8.06 -9.67 19.04
N GLY A 202 7.23 -9.18 19.96
CA GLY A 202 6.51 -10.01 20.93
C GLY A 202 5.53 -10.98 20.27
N LEU A 203 4.96 -10.57 19.12
CA LEU A 203 4.14 -11.42 18.25
C LEU A 203 4.95 -12.34 17.32
N ARG A 204 6.28 -12.31 17.41
CA ARG A 204 7.22 -13.09 16.58
C ARG A 204 7.10 -12.82 15.08
N ILE A 205 6.62 -11.64 14.71
CA ILE A 205 6.73 -11.10 13.36
C ILE A 205 8.20 -10.75 13.13
N ASN A 206 8.74 -11.15 11.98
CA ASN A 206 10.18 -11.08 11.71
C ASN A 206 10.55 -10.20 10.52
N THR A 207 9.59 -9.48 9.94
CA THR A 207 9.85 -8.60 8.80
C THR A 207 8.97 -7.36 8.88
N VAL A 208 9.52 -6.21 8.53
CA VAL A 208 8.76 -4.98 8.34
C VAL A 208 9.12 -4.34 7.02
N ILE A 209 8.12 -4.02 6.22
CA ILE A 209 8.26 -3.25 4.99
C ILE A 209 7.86 -1.81 5.31
N PHE A 210 8.81 -0.89 5.24
CA PHE A 210 8.58 0.53 5.50
C PHE A 210 8.37 1.27 4.18
N SER A 211 7.18 1.83 3.96
CA SER A 211 6.91 2.74 2.84
C SER A 211 6.94 4.18 3.34
N GLU A 212 8.03 4.90 3.04
CA GLU A 212 8.28 6.24 3.58
C GLU A 212 9.07 7.13 2.60
N GLN A 213 8.70 8.41 2.52
CA GLN A 213 9.38 9.40 1.66
C GLN A 213 10.80 9.73 2.11
N ALA A 214 11.13 9.51 3.38
CA ALA A 214 12.49 9.67 3.93
C ALA A 214 13.55 8.85 3.18
N PHE A 215 13.21 7.67 2.64
CA PHE A 215 14.16 6.87 1.85
C PHE A 215 14.63 7.58 0.57
N TRP A 216 13.81 8.48 0.02
CA TRP A 216 14.17 9.29 -1.14
C TRP A 216 14.95 10.56 -0.80
N LYS A 217 15.04 10.91 0.49
CA LYS A 217 15.54 12.20 0.98
C LYS A 217 16.55 11.99 2.11
N LEU A 218 17.42 10.99 1.95
CA LEU A 218 18.48 10.66 2.92
C LEU A 218 19.48 11.81 3.10
N GLU A 219 19.66 12.63 2.06
CA GLU A 219 20.54 13.80 2.05
C GLU A 219 19.96 15.04 2.74
N LYS A 220 18.67 15.03 3.09
CA LYS A 220 17.99 16.17 3.68
C LYS A 220 17.61 15.89 5.12
N ASP A 221 18.00 16.79 6.00
CA ASP A 221 17.41 16.90 7.33
C ASP A 221 16.08 17.65 7.18
N ASN A 222 15.06 17.26 7.96
CA ASN A 222 13.80 18.01 8.15
C ASN A 222 12.61 17.72 7.22
N LEU A 223 12.29 16.46 6.89
CA LEU A 223 10.88 16.15 6.56
C LEU A 223 9.96 16.34 7.77
N GLN A 224 10.50 16.06 8.96
CA GLN A 224 9.96 16.48 10.24
C GLN A 224 10.99 17.38 10.92
N PRO A 225 10.62 18.56 11.46
CA PRO A 225 11.57 19.48 12.07
C PRO A 225 12.45 18.80 13.13
N GLY A 226 13.77 18.95 13.01
CA GLY A 226 14.73 18.38 13.97
C GLY A 226 15.02 16.88 13.79
N ARG A 227 14.58 16.26 12.68
CA ARG A 227 14.87 14.87 12.34
C ARG A 227 15.81 14.79 11.14
N GLU A 228 17.02 14.28 11.36
CA GLU A 228 17.93 13.86 10.30
C GLU A 228 17.53 12.46 9.81
N ASN A 229 17.20 12.32 8.53
CA ASN A 229 16.61 11.08 8.01
C ASN A 229 17.58 9.89 8.04
N SER A 230 18.86 10.13 7.73
CA SER A 230 19.88 9.08 7.64
C SER A 230 20.13 8.42 9.00
N SER A 231 20.43 9.21 10.04
CA SER A 231 20.66 8.72 11.40
C SER A 231 19.40 8.08 12.00
N PHE A 232 18.23 8.69 11.79
CA PHE A 232 16.96 8.12 12.20
C PHE A 232 16.73 6.73 11.59
N LEU A 233 16.90 6.57 10.28
CA LEU A 233 16.67 5.30 9.59
C LEU A 233 17.71 4.25 9.96
N GLN A 234 18.97 4.65 10.15
CA GLN A 234 20.02 3.75 10.64
C GLN A 234 19.70 3.20 12.03
N GLU A 235 19.26 4.08 12.95
CA GLU A 235 18.87 3.66 14.29
C GLU A 235 17.62 2.76 14.26
N LEU A 236 16.62 3.09 13.44
CA LEU A 236 15.43 2.28 13.26
C LEU A 236 15.78 0.88 12.71
N PHE A 237 16.60 0.80 11.66
CA PHE A 237 17.02 -0.48 11.06
C PHE A 237 17.86 -1.31 12.03
N ALA A 238 18.76 -0.68 12.79
CA ALA A 238 19.52 -1.36 13.83
C ALA A 238 18.60 -1.93 14.91
N TYR A 239 17.62 -1.13 15.36
CA TYR A 239 16.65 -1.54 16.37
C TYR A 239 15.78 -2.73 15.93
N CYS A 240 15.36 -2.77 14.66
CA CYS A 240 14.70 -3.94 14.07
C CYS A 240 15.59 -5.19 14.16
N ARG A 241 16.86 -5.09 13.74
CA ARG A 241 17.79 -6.24 13.69
C ARG A 241 18.12 -6.78 15.08
N GLU A 242 18.25 -5.93 16.09
CA GLU A 242 18.41 -6.36 17.49
C GLU A 242 17.25 -7.26 17.97
N ARG A 243 16.07 -7.13 17.37
CA ARG A 243 14.86 -7.92 17.65
C ARG A 243 14.59 -9.02 16.63
N HIS A 244 15.58 -9.31 15.78
CA HIS A 244 15.45 -10.26 14.67
C HIS A 244 14.28 -9.95 13.73
N ILE A 245 14.01 -8.66 13.52
CA ILE A 245 13.11 -8.15 12.49
C ILE A 245 13.97 -7.70 11.31
N GLU A 246 13.68 -8.20 10.12
CA GLU A 246 14.26 -7.74 8.86
C GLU A 246 13.56 -6.44 8.39
N PRO A 247 14.25 -5.28 8.37
CA PRO A 247 13.70 -4.04 7.85
C PRO A 247 13.89 -3.94 6.33
N ILE A 248 12.82 -3.68 5.59
CA ILE A 248 12.80 -3.57 4.13
C ILE A 248 12.35 -2.16 3.75
N PRO A 249 13.18 -1.35 3.07
CA PRO A 249 12.74 -0.07 2.51
C PRO A 249 11.88 -0.29 1.27
N GLU A 250 10.73 0.38 1.20
CA GLU A 250 9.89 0.46 0.01
C GLU A 250 9.98 1.84 -0.66
N LEU A 251 10.31 1.81 -1.96
CA LEU A 251 10.45 2.97 -2.83
C LEU A 251 9.28 3.00 -3.81
N GLN A 252 8.14 3.61 -3.43
CA GLN A 252 6.97 3.80 -4.33
C GLN A 252 7.32 4.65 -5.58
N SER A 253 7.91 4.00 -6.58
CA SER A 253 8.75 4.67 -7.56
C SER A 253 8.06 4.94 -8.88
N PHE A 254 7.28 4.00 -9.44
CA PHE A 254 6.66 4.17 -10.76
C PHE A 254 5.24 4.74 -10.71
N GLY A 255 4.23 4.01 -10.20
CA GLY A 255 2.83 4.47 -10.21
C GLY A 255 2.63 5.80 -9.47
N VAL A 256 3.21 5.90 -8.27
CA VAL A 256 3.18 7.09 -7.40
C VAL A 256 4.18 8.16 -7.86
N ALA A 257 5.43 7.75 -8.12
CA ALA A 257 6.58 8.57 -8.56
C ALA A 257 6.81 9.92 -7.86
N LEU A 258 6.17 10.16 -6.71
CA LEU A 258 6.04 11.48 -6.09
C LEU A 258 7.39 12.18 -5.92
N THR A 259 8.36 11.53 -5.27
CA THR A 259 9.65 12.18 -5.00
C THR A 259 10.52 12.28 -6.26
N ILE A 260 10.46 11.33 -7.19
CA ILE A 260 11.15 11.44 -8.48
C ILE A 260 10.66 12.70 -9.21
N LEU A 261 9.35 12.89 -9.28
CA LEU A 261 8.71 14.01 -9.99
C LEU A 261 8.81 15.35 -9.24
N GLN A 262 8.95 15.34 -7.91
CA GLN A 262 9.29 16.53 -7.13
C GLN A 262 10.75 16.97 -7.36
N LYS A 263 11.68 16.02 -7.49
CA LYS A 263 13.09 16.31 -7.78
C LYS A 263 13.27 16.75 -9.23
N ASP A 264 12.54 16.12 -10.15
CA ASP A 264 12.60 16.42 -11.57
C ASP A 264 11.24 16.26 -12.27
N PRO A 265 10.50 17.36 -12.45
CA PRO A 265 9.16 17.30 -13.04
C PRO A 265 9.17 16.93 -14.53
N HIS A 266 10.31 16.96 -15.22
CA HIS A 266 10.42 16.53 -16.61
C HIS A 266 10.54 14.99 -16.75
N ALA A 267 10.73 14.28 -15.64
CA ALA A 267 10.81 12.82 -15.62
C ALA A 267 9.45 12.11 -15.78
N ALA A 268 8.33 12.84 -15.65
CA ALA A 268 6.98 12.29 -15.76
C ALA A 268 6.70 11.68 -17.12
N GLU A 269 5.91 10.61 -17.18
CA GLU A 269 5.29 10.13 -18.41
C GLU A 269 4.28 11.17 -18.90
N GLY A 270 4.56 11.73 -20.09
CA GLY A 270 3.74 12.79 -20.67
C GLY A 270 2.61 12.30 -21.56
N ILE A 271 2.01 13.23 -22.28
CA ILE A 271 1.12 13.00 -23.42
C ILE A 271 1.81 13.58 -24.65
N TRP A 272 1.91 12.78 -25.70
CA TRP A 272 2.48 13.22 -26.97
C TRP A 272 1.45 13.98 -27.79
N VAL A 273 1.67 15.29 -27.96
CA VAL A 273 0.97 16.11 -28.95
C VAL A 273 1.77 16.05 -30.24
N GLN A 274 1.19 15.42 -31.26
CA GLN A 274 1.84 15.25 -32.54
C GLN A 274 1.20 16.17 -33.59
N ASP A 275 2.05 16.95 -34.24
CA ASP A 275 1.72 17.78 -35.41
C ASP A 275 0.53 18.72 -35.18
N GLU A 276 0.47 19.36 -34.02
CA GLU A 276 -0.60 20.31 -33.72
C GLU A 276 -0.41 21.58 -34.59
N PRO A 277 -1.45 22.05 -35.30
CA PRO A 277 -1.31 23.20 -36.19
C PRO A 277 -1.27 24.53 -35.43
N PHE A 278 -0.28 25.35 -35.74
CA PHE A 278 -0.12 26.71 -35.22
C PHE A 278 -0.01 27.73 -36.36
N LYS A 279 -0.44 28.95 -36.05
CA LYS A 279 -0.25 30.15 -36.87
C LYS A 279 0.54 31.19 -36.07
N TRP A 280 1.11 32.16 -36.75
CA TRP A 280 1.83 33.27 -36.12
C TRP A 280 0.92 34.49 -35.97
N ILE A 281 0.92 35.09 -34.78
CA ILE A 281 0.32 36.41 -34.51
C ILE A 281 1.37 37.25 -33.81
N ASN A 282 1.80 38.34 -34.44
CA ASN A 282 2.90 39.17 -33.93
C ASN A 282 4.15 38.33 -33.59
N ASN A 283 4.56 37.45 -34.52
CA ASN A 283 5.64 36.46 -34.36
C ASN A 283 5.42 35.41 -33.26
N MET A 284 4.31 35.41 -32.52
CA MET A 284 4.04 34.39 -31.50
C MET A 284 3.20 33.24 -32.07
N ALA A 285 3.58 32.01 -31.77
CA ALA A 285 2.80 30.84 -32.14
C ALA A 285 1.48 30.81 -31.35
N VAL A 286 0.37 30.70 -32.06
CA VAL A 286 -0.98 30.57 -31.50
C VAL A 286 -1.63 29.33 -32.15
N PRO A 287 -2.25 28.43 -31.36
CA PRO A 287 -2.88 27.23 -31.92
C PRO A 287 -3.99 27.63 -32.91
N VAL A 288 -4.11 26.88 -34.01
CA VAL A 288 -5.16 27.12 -35.00
C VAL A 288 -6.52 26.65 -34.46
N LYS A 289 -6.53 25.55 -33.72
CA LYS A 289 -7.73 25.01 -33.08
C LYS A 289 -7.99 25.73 -31.75
N SER A 290 -9.25 26.05 -31.49
CA SER A 290 -9.67 26.59 -30.19
C SER A 290 -9.48 25.54 -29.09
N SER A 291 -9.09 26.02 -27.91
CA SER A 291 -9.05 25.23 -26.68
C SER A 291 -10.44 25.04 -26.07
N GLU A 292 -11.36 25.98 -26.29
CA GLU A 292 -12.70 25.91 -25.69
C GLU A 292 -13.60 24.98 -26.49
N VAL A 293 -14.21 24.01 -25.80
CA VAL A 293 -15.24 23.14 -26.36
C VAL A 293 -16.59 23.59 -25.83
N PHE A 294 -17.49 23.92 -26.75
CA PHE A 294 -18.83 24.37 -26.39
C PHE A 294 -19.61 23.29 -25.62
N LEU A 295 -20.16 23.68 -24.47
CA LEU A 295 -21.11 22.89 -23.69
C LEU A 295 -22.42 23.65 -23.58
N GLU A 296 -23.53 23.04 -24.01
CA GLU A 296 -24.84 23.65 -23.92
C GLU A 296 -25.27 23.77 -22.44
N ASN A 297 -25.64 24.98 -22.03
CA ASN A 297 -26.23 25.25 -20.71
C ASN A 297 -25.39 24.72 -19.53
N SER A 298 -24.10 25.00 -19.55
CA SER A 298 -23.11 24.52 -18.58
C SER A 298 -23.37 24.90 -17.12
N GLY A 299 -24.03 26.05 -16.87
CA GLY A 299 -24.46 26.52 -15.55
C GLY A 299 -25.95 26.28 -15.26
N PHE A 300 -26.62 25.49 -16.10
CA PHE A 300 -28.00 25.03 -15.86
C PHE A 300 -29.09 26.13 -15.71
N GLU A 301 -28.80 27.36 -16.12
CA GLU A 301 -29.71 28.51 -16.04
C GLU A 301 -30.98 28.37 -16.89
N ILE A 302 -30.88 27.63 -18.00
CA ILE A 302 -31.96 27.50 -18.97
C ILE A 302 -32.73 26.20 -18.71
N GLY A 303 -34.03 26.35 -18.42
CA GLY A 303 -34.93 25.21 -18.29
C GLY A 303 -35.38 24.65 -19.64
N GLY A 304 -35.37 23.34 -19.76
CA GLY A 304 -35.98 22.57 -20.85
C GLY A 304 -37.26 21.86 -20.41
N VAL A 305 -37.56 20.74 -21.07
CA VAL A 305 -38.79 19.95 -20.85
C VAL A 305 -38.80 19.33 -19.45
N ALA A 306 -39.96 19.39 -18.77
CA ALA A 306 -40.17 18.82 -17.44
C ALA A 306 -39.17 19.30 -16.36
N GLY A 307 -38.60 20.50 -16.52
CA GLY A 307 -37.67 21.09 -15.55
C GLY A 307 -36.20 20.70 -15.74
N ILE A 308 -35.92 19.75 -16.64
CA ILE A 308 -34.56 19.30 -17.01
C ILE A 308 -33.82 20.48 -17.64
N PRO A 309 -32.54 20.74 -17.31
CA PRO A 309 -31.78 21.78 -18.00
C PRO A 309 -31.72 21.54 -19.51
N ALA A 310 -31.91 22.58 -20.31
CA ALA A 310 -31.77 22.48 -21.78
C ALA A 310 -30.39 21.92 -22.14
N GLY A 311 -30.30 20.99 -23.10
CA GLY A 311 -29.02 20.36 -23.46
C GLY A 311 -28.60 19.17 -22.58
N TRP A 312 -29.39 18.85 -21.55
CA TRP A 312 -29.14 17.73 -20.64
C TRP A 312 -30.36 16.81 -20.56
N THR A 313 -30.14 15.59 -20.10
CA THR A 313 -31.17 14.59 -19.81
C THR A 313 -30.87 13.91 -18.49
N PHE A 314 -31.91 13.45 -17.82
CA PHE A 314 -31.75 12.44 -16.77
C PHE A 314 -32.18 11.10 -17.33
N GLY A 315 -31.32 10.11 -17.15
CA GLY A 315 -31.70 8.73 -17.43
C GLY A 315 -32.89 8.32 -16.57
N ASN A 316 -33.50 7.21 -16.95
CA ASN A 316 -34.58 6.58 -16.18
C ASN A 316 -34.20 5.15 -15.81
N GLU A 317 -32.90 4.91 -15.58
CA GLU A 317 -32.32 3.59 -15.35
C GLU A 317 -32.96 2.89 -14.15
N TYR A 318 -33.42 3.67 -13.17
CA TYR A 318 -33.98 3.17 -11.92
C TYR A 318 -35.42 3.62 -11.64
N GLY A 319 -36.05 4.40 -12.53
CA GLY A 319 -37.45 4.83 -12.33
C GLY A 319 -37.66 5.85 -11.21
N ARG A 320 -36.60 6.58 -10.78
CA ARG A 320 -36.62 7.44 -9.58
C ARG A 320 -36.63 8.93 -9.93
N ASN A 321 -37.04 9.76 -8.98
CA ASN A 321 -36.93 11.22 -9.07
C ASN A 321 -35.95 11.73 -8.00
N ASP A 322 -34.67 11.49 -8.27
CA ASP A 322 -33.53 11.71 -7.38
C ASP A 322 -32.72 12.96 -7.75
N TRP A 323 -33.31 13.87 -8.54
CA TRP A 323 -32.64 15.08 -8.96
C TRP A 323 -33.61 16.26 -9.03
N CYS A 324 -33.08 17.48 -9.03
CA CYS A 324 -33.82 18.66 -9.45
C CYS A 324 -32.90 19.76 -9.99
N ARG A 325 -33.48 20.71 -10.73
CA ARG A 325 -32.85 22.00 -11.01
C ARG A 325 -33.07 22.92 -9.83
N ASP A 326 -32.08 23.01 -8.95
CA ASP A 326 -32.17 23.76 -7.71
C ASP A 326 -31.98 25.26 -7.96
N LYS A 327 -32.86 26.07 -7.40
CA LYS A 327 -32.84 27.55 -7.49
C LYS A 327 -32.45 28.22 -6.18
N THR A 328 -32.17 27.43 -5.14
CA THR A 328 -31.86 27.91 -3.79
C THR A 328 -30.36 27.90 -3.50
N SER A 329 -29.59 27.13 -4.26
CA SER A 329 -28.15 27.00 -4.14
C SER A 329 -27.55 26.93 -5.54
N ALA A 330 -26.72 27.91 -5.89
CA ALA A 330 -25.94 27.96 -7.13
C ALA A 330 -24.54 28.48 -6.79
N TYR A 331 -23.54 28.15 -7.61
CA TYR A 331 -22.21 28.74 -7.49
C TYR A 331 -22.17 30.09 -8.20
N GLU A 332 -22.62 30.10 -9.46
CA GLU A 332 -22.79 31.29 -10.29
C GLU A 332 -24.23 31.31 -10.82
N GLY A 333 -24.77 32.49 -11.17
CA GLY A 333 -26.14 32.57 -11.68
C GLY A 333 -27.22 32.29 -10.61
N ARG A 334 -28.28 31.58 -11.01
CA ARG A 334 -29.51 31.36 -10.21
C ARG A 334 -29.86 29.89 -10.05
N CYS A 335 -29.31 28.99 -10.86
CA CYS A 335 -29.65 27.58 -10.87
C CYS A 335 -28.39 26.71 -10.72
N SER A 336 -28.56 25.54 -10.12
CA SER A 336 -27.61 24.42 -10.24
C SER A 336 -28.40 23.12 -10.44
N VAL A 337 -27.69 22.00 -10.60
CA VAL A 337 -28.32 20.68 -10.59
C VAL A 337 -28.00 19.97 -9.29
N MET A 338 -29.04 19.51 -8.60
CA MET A 338 -28.94 18.69 -7.40
C MET A 338 -29.24 17.23 -7.73
N ILE A 339 -28.43 16.30 -7.23
CA ILE A 339 -28.72 14.86 -7.17
C ILE A 339 -28.78 14.46 -5.70
N ASN A 340 -29.84 13.77 -5.29
CA ASN A 340 -30.11 13.40 -3.91
C ASN A 340 -30.58 11.96 -3.78
N VAL A 341 -29.77 11.14 -3.10
CA VAL A 341 -30.17 9.83 -2.62
C VAL A 341 -30.29 9.89 -1.09
N PRO A 342 -31.48 9.71 -0.50
CA PRO A 342 -31.69 9.83 0.93
C PRO A 342 -30.86 8.81 1.74
N SER A 343 -30.21 9.29 2.80
CA SER A 343 -29.57 8.42 3.79
C SER A 343 -30.60 7.54 4.52
N PRO A 344 -30.26 6.29 4.91
CA PRO A 344 -29.01 5.56 4.63
C PRO A 344 -29.14 4.61 3.42
N LEU A 345 -29.95 4.96 2.42
CA LEU A 345 -30.24 4.06 1.30
C LEU A 345 -29.04 3.96 0.35
N ASN A 346 -28.26 2.89 0.43
CA ASN A 346 -27.20 2.60 -0.54
C ASN A 346 -27.82 2.13 -1.88
N ILE A 347 -28.25 3.07 -2.72
CA ILE A 347 -28.94 2.82 -3.98
C ILE A 347 -28.43 3.73 -5.11
N SER A 348 -28.51 3.26 -6.35
CA SER A 348 -27.91 3.94 -7.52
C SER A 348 -28.83 4.94 -8.21
N SER A 349 -28.52 6.24 -8.18
CA SER A 349 -29.31 7.31 -8.78
C SER A 349 -29.41 7.18 -10.30
N ASN A 350 -30.42 7.81 -10.91
CA ASN A 350 -30.40 8.08 -12.34
C ASN A 350 -29.18 8.95 -12.70
N THR A 351 -28.76 8.86 -13.96
CA THR A 351 -27.59 9.60 -14.45
C THR A 351 -28.02 10.92 -15.06
N LEU A 352 -27.48 12.05 -14.58
CA LEU A 352 -27.45 13.31 -15.32
C LEU A 352 -26.52 13.12 -16.52
N GLN A 353 -26.97 13.42 -17.73
CA GLN A 353 -26.22 13.24 -18.97
C GLN A 353 -26.28 14.50 -19.83
N SER A 354 -25.13 14.96 -20.33
CA SER A 354 -25.10 16.01 -21.35
C SER A 354 -25.56 15.46 -22.71
N LYS A 355 -25.93 16.33 -23.65
CA LYS A 355 -25.92 15.97 -25.07
C LYS A 355 -24.52 15.48 -25.49
N LEU A 356 -24.48 14.70 -26.56
CA LEU A 356 -23.23 14.23 -27.16
C LEU A 356 -22.40 15.42 -27.66
N ILE A 357 -21.13 15.41 -27.31
CA ILE A 357 -20.12 16.42 -27.64
C ILE A 357 -19.13 15.79 -28.62
N MET A 358 -18.89 16.46 -29.74
CA MET A 358 -17.86 16.04 -30.70
C MET A 358 -16.47 16.37 -30.15
N VAL A 359 -15.55 15.41 -30.22
CA VAL A 359 -14.18 15.58 -29.73
C VAL A 359 -13.16 15.04 -30.73
N ASP A 360 -11.93 15.53 -30.63
CA ASP A 360 -10.79 14.97 -31.35
C ASP A 360 -10.37 13.65 -30.70
N ARG A 361 -9.92 12.69 -31.52
CA ARG A 361 -9.29 11.44 -31.08
C ARG A 361 -7.87 11.70 -30.56
N ASP A 362 -7.32 10.79 -29.75
CA ASP A 362 -5.95 10.87 -29.22
C ASP A 362 -5.59 12.24 -28.62
N THR A 363 -6.56 12.88 -27.97
CA THR A 363 -6.46 14.27 -27.54
C THR A 363 -6.76 14.38 -26.05
N ALA A 364 -5.96 15.20 -25.37
CA ALA A 364 -6.12 15.49 -23.96
C ALA A 364 -7.17 16.58 -23.72
N TYR A 365 -8.01 16.36 -22.71
CA TYR A 365 -9.06 17.27 -22.29
C TYR A 365 -9.07 17.48 -20.78
N THR A 366 -9.48 18.67 -20.36
CA THR A 366 -9.77 19.05 -18.97
C THR A 366 -11.24 19.46 -18.88
N LEU A 367 -12.01 18.74 -18.07
CA LEU A 367 -13.33 19.17 -17.62
C LEU A 367 -13.18 19.86 -16.27
N SER A 368 -13.65 21.10 -16.13
CA SER A 368 -13.78 21.77 -14.82
C SER A 368 -15.22 22.07 -14.49
N PHE A 369 -15.59 21.99 -13.22
CA PHE A 369 -16.95 22.26 -12.72
C PHE A 369 -16.90 22.61 -11.23
N TYR A 370 -17.98 23.16 -10.70
CA TYR A 370 -18.13 23.40 -9.26
C TYR A 370 -19.05 22.36 -8.64
N ALA A 371 -18.67 21.89 -7.45
CA ALA A 371 -19.45 20.92 -6.70
C ALA A 371 -19.59 21.32 -5.23
N LYS A 372 -20.72 20.91 -4.63
CA LYS A 372 -20.99 21.00 -3.19
C LYS A 372 -21.65 19.70 -2.75
N LYS A 373 -21.23 19.11 -1.63
CA LYS A 373 -21.58 17.74 -1.23
C LYS A 373 -21.98 17.67 0.24
N ARG A 374 -23.06 16.95 0.56
CA ARG A 374 -23.56 16.74 1.93
C ARG A 374 -23.84 15.26 2.16
N GLU A 375 -23.44 14.75 3.33
CA GLU A 375 -23.75 13.38 3.80
C GLU A 375 -23.39 12.28 2.78
N VAL A 376 -22.26 12.45 2.07
CA VAL A 376 -21.83 11.48 1.05
C VAL A 376 -21.28 10.23 1.73
N ASN A 377 -21.88 9.09 1.41
CA ASN A 377 -21.36 7.75 1.72
C ASN A 377 -21.50 6.88 0.48
N THR A 378 -20.42 6.20 0.12
CA THR A 378 -20.35 5.34 -1.06
C THR A 378 -19.80 3.99 -0.64
N ALA A 379 -20.51 2.90 -0.94
CA ALA A 379 -20.02 1.54 -0.64
C ALA A 379 -18.87 1.10 -1.56
N VAL A 380 -18.63 1.83 -2.65
CA VAL A 380 -17.60 1.55 -3.66
C VAL A 380 -16.85 2.84 -4.03
N ASP A 381 -15.57 2.73 -4.40
CA ASP A 381 -14.73 3.87 -4.79
C ASP A 381 -15.31 4.69 -5.96
N ARG A 382 -16.19 4.07 -6.76
CA ARG A 382 -16.90 4.66 -7.91
C ARG A 382 -18.27 5.22 -7.57
N GLY A 383 -18.67 5.26 -6.30
CA GLY A 383 -20.05 5.48 -5.92
C GLY A 383 -20.57 6.80 -6.46
N PHE A 384 -20.16 7.91 -5.87
CA PHE A 384 -20.46 9.22 -6.43
C PHE A 384 -19.35 9.68 -7.37
N ALA A 385 -19.64 9.93 -8.64
CA ALA A 385 -18.63 10.36 -9.61
C ALA A 385 -19.17 11.22 -10.76
N ILE A 386 -18.29 12.06 -11.30
CA ILE A 386 -18.43 12.60 -12.66
C ILE A 386 -17.82 11.59 -13.63
N ARG A 387 -18.48 11.37 -14.77
CA ARG A 387 -18.13 10.36 -15.75
C ARG A 387 -17.98 10.97 -17.13
N ILE A 388 -17.01 10.48 -17.89
CA ILE A 388 -16.85 10.75 -19.30
C ILE A 388 -17.01 9.42 -20.02
N PHE A 389 -18.10 9.29 -20.77
CA PHE A 389 -18.37 8.14 -21.61
C PHE A 389 -17.89 8.45 -23.02
N GLN A 390 -16.94 7.66 -23.53
CA GLN A 390 -16.39 7.84 -24.87
C GLN A 390 -17.04 6.87 -25.85
N TYR A 391 -17.34 7.38 -27.04
CA TYR A 391 -17.99 6.65 -28.12
C TYR A 391 -17.25 6.82 -29.44
N ASP A 392 -17.30 5.77 -30.27
CA ASP A 392 -16.84 5.86 -31.64
C ASP A 392 -17.79 6.68 -32.53
N ARG A 393 -17.45 6.82 -33.81
CA ARG A 393 -18.27 7.57 -34.77
C ARG A 393 -19.66 6.96 -34.98
N SER A 394 -19.76 5.64 -34.88
CA SER A 394 -20.99 4.84 -35.03
C SER A 394 -21.88 4.89 -33.79
N GLY A 395 -21.37 5.37 -32.65
CA GLY A 395 -22.09 5.43 -31.38
C GLY A 395 -21.90 4.20 -30.50
N ASN A 396 -20.89 3.36 -30.77
CA ASN A 396 -20.54 2.26 -29.88
C ASN A 396 -19.75 2.78 -28.68
N PHE A 397 -20.07 2.28 -27.49
CA PHE A 397 -19.36 2.61 -26.26
C PHE A 397 -17.93 2.07 -26.30
N LEU A 398 -16.96 2.90 -25.90
CA LEU A 398 -15.54 2.56 -25.91
C LEU A 398 -14.97 2.42 -24.51
N VAL A 399 -15.16 3.44 -23.66
CA VAL A 399 -14.59 3.49 -22.31
C VAL A 399 -15.35 4.50 -21.46
N GLU A 400 -15.41 4.24 -20.17
CA GLU A 400 -15.83 5.19 -19.14
C GLU A 400 -14.59 5.61 -18.35
N ASN A 401 -14.32 6.91 -18.33
CA ASN A 401 -13.44 7.51 -17.33
C ASN A 401 -14.31 8.11 -16.23
N TYR A 402 -13.86 8.08 -14.98
CA TYR A 402 -14.60 8.69 -13.87
C TYR A 402 -13.69 9.47 -12.93
N LEU A 403 -14.26 10.49 -12.30
CA LEU A 403 -13.70 11.26 -11.19
C LEU A 403 -14.61 11.03 -9.97
N PRO A 404 -14.16 10.29 -8.95
CA PRO A 404 -14.94 10.06 -7.75
C PRO A 404 -14.99 11.34 -6.92
N LEU A 405 -16.18 11.63 -6.41
CA LEU A 405 -16.51 12.81 -5.62
C LEU A 405 -16.71 12.39 -4.17
N GLN A 406 -15.64 11.88 -3.59
CA GLN A 406 -15.61 11.39 -2.22
C GLN A 406 -15.63 12.54 -1.20
N TYR A 407 -16.08 12.22 0.00
CA TYR A 407 -16.16 13.09 1.18
C TYR A 407 -17.13 14.28 1.04
N ALA A 408 -17.83 14.58 2.14
CA ALA A 408 -18.70 15.74 2.21
C ALA A 408 -17.89 17.05 2.22
N ASN A 409 -18.38 18.05 1.49
CA ASN A 409 -17.89 19.42 1.52
C ASN A 409 -19.08 20.34 1.27
N THR A 410 -19.57 21.01 2.31
CA THR A 410 -20.77 21.84 2.24
C THR A 410 -20.52 23.21 1.58
N SER A 411 -19.27 23.51 1.24
CA SER A 411 -18.88 24.69 0.46
C SER A 411 -18.72 24.32 -1.01
N TRP A 412 -18.93 25.29 -1.91
CA TRP A 412 -18.62 25.11 -3.34
C TRP A 412 -17.11 25.00 -3.54
N GLU A 413 -16.68 23.96 -4.25
CA GLU A 413 -15.29 23.76 -4.65
C GLU A 413 -15.19 23.58 -6.16
N LYS A 414 -14.14 24.14 -6.76
CA LYS A 414 -13.81 23.90 -8.17
C LYS A 414 -13.06 22.59 -8.29
N LEU A 415 -13.52 21.70 -9.15
CA LEU A 415 -12.90 20.41 -9.43
C LEU A 415 -12.46 20.32 -10.89
N GLU A 416 -11.42 19.54 -11.12
CA GLU A 416 -10.85 19.29 -12.45
C GLU A 416 -10.76 17.79 -12.71
N PHE A 417 -11.27 17.38 -13.86
CA PHE A 417 -11.21 16.02 -14.37
C PHE A 417 -10.50 16.00 -15.72
N ASN A 418 -9.27 15.47 -15.71
CA ASN A 418 -8.45 15.31 -16.89
C ASN A 418 -8.61 13.91 -17.49
N PHE A 419 -8.72 13.82 -18.81
CA PHE A 419 -8.83 12.54 -19.53
C PHE A 419 -8.19 12.66 -20.93
N VAL A 420 -7.95 11.51 -21.55
CA VAL A 420 -7.44 11.42 -22.93
C VAL A 420 -8.42 10.61 -23.74
N THR A 421 -8.75 11.09 -24.94
CA THR A 421 -9.61 10.35 -25.86
C THR A 421 -8.83 9.19 -26.51
N ARG A 422 -9.50 8.04 -26.70
CA ARG A 422 -8.89 6.91 -27.42
C ARG A 422 -8.70 7.22 -28.92
N PRO A 423 -7.88 6.43 -29.65
CA PRO A 423 -7.70 6.59 -31.10
C PRO A 423 -8.99 6.44 -31.93
N ASP A 424 -9.98 5.73 -31.40
CA ASP A 424 -11.27 5.46 -32.02
C ASP A 424 -12.40 6.36 -31.50
N THR A 425 -12.14 7.23 -30.52
CA THR A 425 -13.14 8.14 -29.96
C THR A 425 -13.46 9.27 -30.93
N ALA A 426 -14.76 9.55 -31.10
CA ALA A 426 -15.26 10.68 -31.86
C ALA A 426 -16.27 11.54 -31.08
N LYS A 427 -16.90 10.97 -30.05
CA LYS A 427 -17.95 11.61 -29.27
C LYS A 427 -17.77 11.28 -27.80
N ILE A 428 -18.18 12.21 -26.94
CA ILE A 428 -18.33 11.97 -25.50
C ILE A 428 -19.68 12.48 -25.02
N TYR A 429 -20.13 12.01 -23.85
CA TYR A 429 -21.01 12.83 -23.01
C TYR A 429 -20.50 12.83 -21.57
N ILE A 430 -20.89 13.88 -20.85
CA ILE A 430 -20.56 14.09 -19.44
C ILE A 430 -21.72 13.53 -18.61
N GLY A 431 -21.39 12.66 -17.66
CA GLY A 431 -22.34 12.01 -16.76
C GLY A 431 -22.11 12.39 -15.29
N ALA A 432 -23.16 12.40 -14.48
CA ALA A 432 -23.04 12.45 -13.02
C ALA A 432 -24.09 11.55 -12.36
N SER A 433 -23.67 10.71 -11.40
CA SER A 433 -24.57 9.85 -10.63
C SER A 433 -23.92 9.31 -9.35
N ILE A 434 -24.78 8.96 -8.38
CA ILE A 434 -24.45 8.23 -7.15
C ILE A 434 -24.73 6.75 -7.41
N ILE A 435 -23.78 5.86 -7.23
CA ILE A 435 -23.89 4.40 -7.38
C ILE A 435 -23.68 3.75 -6.01
N ASP A 436 -24.61 2.88 -5.62
CA ASP A 436 -24.57 2.08 -4.38
C ASP A 436 -24.14 2.90 -3.14
N GLY A 437 -24.76 4.06 -2.98
CA GLY A 437 -24.45 5.01 -1.93
C GLY A 437 -25.59 5.98 -1.68
N TYR A 438 -25.38 6.92 -0.77
CA TYR A 438 -26.32 7.99 -0.46
C TYR A 438 -25.62 9.34 -0.29
N GLY A 439 -26.42 10.41 -0.27
CA GLY A 439 -25.97 11.78 -0.07
C GLY A 439 -26.64 12.76 -1.03
N THR A 440 -26.33 14.03 -0.84
CA THR A 440 -26.74 15.12 -1.73
C THR A 440 -25.52 15.77 -2.38
N VAL A 441 -25.59 15.99 -3.68
CA VAL A 441 -24.62 16.81 -4.42
C VAL A 441 -25.32 17.91 -5.21
N TRP A 442 -24.67 19.05 -5.30
CA TRP A 442 -24.95 20.12 -6.25
C TRP A 442 -23.78 20.25 -7.23
N LEU A 443 -24.09 20.45 -8.50
CA LEU A 443 -23.14 20.61 -9.60
C LEU A 443 -23.48 21.85 -10.40
N ASP A 444 -22.44 22.59 -10.82
CA ASP A 444 -22.59 23.86 -11.53
C ASP A 444 -21.38 24.18 -12.43
N GLU A 445 -21.56 25.10 -13.38
CA GLU A 445 -20.49 25.72 -14.20
C GLU A 445 -19.51 24.75 -14.90
N PHE A 446 -20.03 23.80 -15.67
CA PHE A 446 -19.20 22.86 -16.46
C PHE A 446 -18.44 23.55 -17.60
N LYS A 447 -17.13 23.32 -17.73
CA LYS A 447 -16.29 23.85 -18.82
C LYS A 447 -15.37 22.75 -19.32
N LEU A 448 -15.38 22.50 -20.63
CA LEU A 448 -14.53 21.52 -21.29
C LEU A 448 -13.46 22.21 -22.12
N LYS A 449 -12.20 21.90 -21.85
CA LYS A 449 -11.04 22.48 -22.51
C LYS A 449 -10.23 21.39 -23.21
N ARG A 450 -9.90 21.60 -24.47
CA ARG A 450 -8.92 20.85 -25.25
C ARG A 450 -7.51 21.34 -24.89
N MET A 451 -6.63 20.43 -24.50
CA MET A 451 -5.31 20.77 -23.96
C MET A 451 -4.19 20.79 -25.01
N ASN A 452 -4.39 20.13 -26.16
CA ASN A 452 -3.47 20.27 -27.28
C ASN A 452 -3.47 21.73 -27.75
N GLY A 453 -2.28 22.31 -27.91
CA GLY A 453 -2.08 23.72 -28.26
C GLY A 453 -1.78 24.63 -27.07
N GLU A 454 -2.08 24.21 -25.83
CA GLU A 454 -1.97 25.08 -24.64
C GLU A 454 -0.53 25.32 -24.18
N LEU A 455 0.41 24.45 -24.56
CA LEU A 455 1.82 24.54 -24.19
C LEU A 455 2.06 24.67 -22.67
N VAL A 456 1.15 24.14 -21.83
CA VAL A 456 1.32 24.03 -20.37
C VAL A 456 2.06 22.75 -20.00
N ASN A 457 2.87 22.78 -18.92
CA ASN A 457 3.62 21.62 -18.43
C ASN A 457 4.45 20.89 -19.50
N VAL A 458 5.03 21.63 -20.45
CA VAL A 458 5.79 21.05 -21.57
C VAL A 458 7.07 20.39 -21.05
N ILE A 459 7.31 19.15 -21.48
CA ILE A 459 8.51 18.40 -21.16
C ILE A 459 9.63 18.88 -22.10
N ARG A 460 10.78 19.22 -21.51
CA ARG A 460 11.98 19.71 -22.19
C ARG A 460 13.17 18.93 -21.62
N THR A 461 13.61 17.92 -22.37
CA THR A 461 14.74 17.03 -22.06
C THR A 461 15.55 16.77 -23.33
N GLU A 462 16.67 16.06 -23.22
CA GLU A 462 17.41 15.60 -24.40
C GLU A 462 16.62 14.57 -25.23
N SER A 463 15.76 13.79 -24.58
CA SER A 463 14.96 12.71 -25.20
C SER A 463 13.58 13.18 -25.69
N SER A 464 13.08 14.31 -25.18
CA SER A 464 11.80 14.91 -25.55
C SER A 464 11.91 16.42 -25.64
N ASN A 465 11.57 16.96 -26.80
CA ASN A 465 11.63 18.39 -27.02
C ASN A 465 10.58 18.88 -28.04
N ILE A 466 10.34 20.19 -28.08
CA ILE A 466 9.48 20.84 -29.07
C ILE A 466 10.14 20.75 -30.44
N SER A 467 9.43 20.18 -31.42
CA SER A 467 9.83 20.16 -32.83
C SER A 467 8.82 20.89 -33.69
N ILE A 468 9.29 21.75 -34.59
CA ILE A 468 8.45 22.51 -35.52
C ILE A 468 8.77 22.11 -36.95
N THR A 469 7.74 21.83 -37.73
CA THR A 469 7.85 21.54 -39.17
C THR A 469 6.94 22.46 -39.98
N ASP A 470 7.21 22.59 -41.27
CA ASP A 470 6.22 23.15 -42.19
C ASP A 470 5.00 22.22 -42.30
N SER A 471 3.88 22.75 -42.81
CA SER A 471 2.65 21.96 -42.94
C SER A 471 2.79 20.70 -43.80
N ALA A 472 3.75 20.66 -44.72
CA ALA A 472 4.03 19.50 -45.58
C ALA A 472 5.06 18.52 -44.96
N LYS A 473 5.64 18.82 -43.80
CA LYS A 473 6.71 18.05 -43.13
C LYS A 473 7.95 17.83 -44.02
N THR A 474 8.22 18.76 -44.93
CA THR A 474 9.39 18.76 -45.80
C THR A 474 10.56 19.53 -45.20
N LYS A 475 10.28 20.44 -44.25
CA LYS A 475 11.26 21.26 -43.54
C LYS A 475 11.11 21.06 -42.04
N ILE A 476 12.24 20.84 -41.38
CA ILE A 476 12.34 20.85 -39.91
C ILE A 476 13.04 22.14 -39.52
N TYR A 477 12.39 22.92 -38.67
CA TYR A 477 12.91 24.18 -38.17
C TYR A 477 13.76 23.96 -36.92
N THR A 478 14.77 24.80 -36.72
CA THR A 478 15.75 24.68 -35.63
C THR A 478 15.58 25.79 -34.61
N GLU A 479 15.42 25.43 -33.33
CA GLU A 479 15.41 26.37 -32.21
C GLU A 479 16.73 27.18 -32.16
N GLY A 480 16.63 28.48 -31.89
CA GLY A 480 17.74 29.43 -31.91
C GLY A 480 18.14 29.95 -33.30
N LYS A 481 17.63 29.35 -34.38
CA LYS A 481 17.84 29.82 -35.77
C LYS A 481 16.55 30.31 -36.42
N ASP A 482 15.50 29.48 -36.34
CA ASP A 482 14.23 29.71 -37.02
C ASP A 482 13.15 30.22 -36.05
N TYR A 483 13.21 29.77 -34.80
CA TYR A 483 12.31 30.16 -33.72
C TYR A 483 13.06 30.17 -32.38
N ARG A 484 12.45 30.76 -31.36
CA ARG A 484 12.89 30.75 -29.97
C ARG A 484 11.77 30.20 -29.09
N VAL A 485 12.11 29.36 -28.12
CA VAL A 485 11.17 28.92 -27.08
C VAL A 485 11.44 29.71 -25.81
N PHE A 486 10.39 30.27 -25.24
CA PHE A 486 10.36 30.74 -23.86
C PHE A 486 9.75 29.63 -23.02
N ASP A 487 10.58 28.92 -22.26
CA ASP A 487 10.12 27.79 -21.46
C ASP A 487 9.03 28.22 -20.46
N GLY A 488 8.02 27.36 -20.35
CA GLY A 488 6.98 27.47 -19.34
C GLY A 488 7.47 27.05 -17.97
N GLU A 489 6.59 27.12 -16.98
CA GLU A 489 6.81 26.47 -15.70
C GLU A 489 6.29 25.03 -15.76
N ILE A 490 7.06 24.12 -15.19
CA ILE A 490 6.63 22.75 -14.95
C ILE A 490 7.05 22.37 -13.54
N LYS A 491 6.08 21.95 -12.73
CA LYS A 491 6.30 21.59 -11.34
C LYS A 491 5.25 20.59 -10.92
N HIS A 492 5.65 19.49 -10.29
CA HIS A 492 4.73 18.57 -9.64
C HIS A 492 3.94 19.31 -8.52
N PRO A 493 2.60 19.20 -8.44
CA PRO A 493 1.74 18.19 -9.08
C PRO A 493 1.10 18.63 -10.41
N TYR A 494 1.76 19.45 -11.22
CA TYR A 494 1.40 19.78 -12.61
C TYR A 494 0.05 20.47 -12.80
N PHE A 495 -0.30 21.40 -11.92
CA PHE A 495 -1.52 22.18 -12.07
C PHE A 495 -1.53 22.99 -13.37
N VAL A 496 -2.46 22.66 -14.27
CA VAL A 496 -2.57 23.29 -15.60
C VAL A 496 -2.97 24.76 -15.55
N ASN A 497 -3.71 25.17 -14.51
CA ASN A 497 -4.21 26.54 -14.36
C ASN A 497 -3.27 27.47 -13.57
N TYR A 498 -2.23 26.94 -12.93
CA TYR A 498 -1.26 27.75 -12.16
C TYR A 498 0.10 27.86 -12.85
N ASN A 499 0.51 26.81 -13.57
CA ASN A 499 1.82 26.80 -14.22
C ASN A 499 1.79 27.63 -15.51
N ARG A 500 2.75 28.56 -15.65
CA ARG A 500 2.88 29.41 -16.83
C ARG A 500 3.14 28.57 -18.10
N PRO A 501 2.37 28.74 -19.20
CA PRO A 501 2.63 28.03 -20.45
C PRO A 501 3.96 28.47 -21.10
N ALA A 502 4.55 27.57 -21.87
CA ALA A 502 5.64 27.90 -22.78
C ALA A 502 5.11 28.77 -23.93
N ARG A 503 5.99 29.58 -24.51
CA ARG A 503 5.66 30.42 -25.67
C ARG A 503 6.72 30.24 -26.75
N ILE A 504 6.31 30.31 -28.00
CA ILE A 504 7.20 30.10 -29.14
C ILE A 504 7.15 31.36 -30.00
N GLU A 505 8.31 31.94 -30.27
CA GLU A 505 8.50 33.14 -31.07
C GLU A 505 9.22 32.77 -32.38
N ARG A 506 8.66 33.19 -33.51
CA ARG A 506 9.32 33.14 -34.82
C ARG A 506 10.46 34.15 -34.85
N LEU A 507 11.63 33.75 -35.33
CA LEU A 507 12.75 34.67 -35.53
C LEU A 507 12.68 35.26 -36.94
N GLU A 508 12.77 36.58 -37.06
CA GLU A 508 12.73 37.27 -38.36
C GLU A 508 13.91 36.91 -39.27
N THR A 509 15.06 36.56 -38.67
CA THR A 509 16.24 36.06 -39.38
C THR A 509 16.13 34.59 -39.77
N GLY A 510 15.07 33.92 -39.35
CA GLY A 510 14.83 32.50 -39.55
C GLY A 510 14.22 32.16 -40.92
N LYS A 511 14.09 30.86 -41.19
CA LYS A 511 13.49 30.34 -42.43
C LYS A 511 11.96 30.26 -42.42
N ILE A 512 11.34 30.50 -41.27
CA ILE A 512 9.87 30.48 -41.15
C ILE A 512 9.34 31.84 -41.62
N ASN A 513 8.50 31.83 -42.66
CA ASN A 513 7.89 33.06 -43.15
C ASN A 513 6.77 33.54 -42.19
N GLU A 514 6.49 34.85 -42.18
CA GLU A 514 5.57 35.49 -41.24
C GLU A 514 4.18 34.85 -41.17
N ASN A 515 3.63 34.43 -42.31
CA ASN A 515 2.30 33.81 -42.40
C ASN A 515 2.35 32.30 -42.66
N GLU A 516 3.51 31.67 -42.51
CA GLU A 516 3.67 30.24 -42.79
C GLU A 516 3.05 29.40 -41.67
N PRO A 517 2.01 28.59 -41.95
CA PRO A 517 1.47 27.67 -40.96
C PRO A 517 2.45 26.55 -40.67
N VAL A 518 2.60 26.23 -39.39
CA VAL A 518 3.55 25.22 -38.90
C VAL A 518 2.83 24.15 -38.09
N LEU A 519 3.46 22.98 -38.02
CA LEU A 519 3.05 21.88 -37.15
C LEU A 519 4.04 21.78 -36.00
N ILE A 520 3.53 21.82 -34.77
CA ILE A 520 4.33 21.76 -33.55
C ILE A 520 4.03 20.44 -32.84
N SER A 521 5.06 19.64 -32.62
CA SER A 521 4.99 18.43 -31.79
C SER A 521 5.74 18.64 -30.49
N TYR A 522 5.18 18.15 -29.39
CA TYR A 522 5.77 18.26 -28.05
C TYR A 522 5.15 17.23 -27.11
N ASP A 523 5.84 16.93 -26.00
CA ASP A 523 5.26 16.18 -24.88
C ASP A 523 4.90 17.14 -23.76
N PHE A 524 3.81 16.87 -23.05
CA PHE A 524 3.45 17.62 -21.85
C PHE A 524 2.86 16.74 -20.76
N VAL A 525 2.92 17.18 -19.51
CA VAL A 525 2.34 16.44 -18.40
C VAL A 525 0.91 16.90 -18.14
N LEU A 526 -0.05 15.99 -18.36
CA LEU A 526 -1.42 16.16 -17.91
C LEU A 526 -1.53 15.55 -16.51
N ARG A 527 -1.77 16.40 -15.50
CA ARG A 527 -2.06 15.91 -14.14
C ARG A 527 -3.37 15.15 -14.18
N PHE A 528 -3.42 13.99 -13.56
CA PHE A 528 -4.69 13.34 -13.32
C PHE A 528 -5.12 13.39 -11.86
N HIS A 529 -6.42 13.20 -11.61
CA HIS A 529 -6.95 13.39 -10.27
C HIS A 529 -6.41 12.30 -9.32
N PRO A 530 -5.83 12.68 -8.16
CA PRO A 530 -5.12 11.75 -7.29
C PRO A 530 -6.02 10.65 -6.70
N ALA A 531 -7.32 10.92 -6.51
CA ALA A 531 -8.29 9.90 -6.08
C ALA A 531 -8.56 8.81 -7.14
N THR A 532 -7.98 8.93 -8.33
CA THR A 532 -8.13 7.96 -9.43
C THR A 532 -6.79 7.39 -9.88
N TRP A 533 -5.74 8.22 -9.91
CA TRP A 533 -4.40 7.83 -10.35
C TRP A 533 -3.37 8.90 -10.04
N MET A 534 -2.13 8.45 -9.85
CA MET A 534 -0.96 9.32 -9.73
C MET A 534 -0.22 9.40 -11.06
N THR A 535 0.58 10.45 -11.25
CA THR A 535 1.35 10.64 -12.48
C THR A 535 2.58 9.74 -12.43
N PRO A 536 2.74 8.76 -13.33
CA PRO A 536 3.92 7.92 -13.30
C PRO A 536 5.13 8.64 -13.91
N TYR A 537 6.34 8.13 -13.66
CA TYR A 537 7.51 8.52 -14.44
C TYR A 537 7.49 7.89 -15.83
N CYS A 538 8.27 8.43 -16.76
CA CYS A 538 8.51 7.82 -18.06
C CYS A 538 9.61 6.75 -17.95
N PRO A 539 9.35 5.46 -18.27
CA PRO A 539 10.38 4.41 -18.25
C PRO A 539 11.38 4.55 -19.41
N SER A 540 11.17 5.49 -20.33
CA SER A 540 12.13 5.81 -21.39
C SER A 540 12.95 7.07 -21.10
N GLU A 541 12.82 7.65 -19.89
CA GLU A 541 13.52 8.87 -19.52
C GLU A 541 14.77 8.57 -18.65
N PRO A 542 15.99 8.85 -19.16
CA PRO A 542 17.23 8.67 -18.39
C PRO A 542 17.26 9.39 -17.04
N ARG A 543 16.61 10.56 -16.92
CA ARG A 543 16.57 11.35 -15.67
C ARG A 543 15.91 10.60 -14.51
N THR A 544 14.91 9.76 -14.79
CA THR A 544 14.27 8.85 -13.82
C THR A 544 15.31 7.95 -13.15
N TYR A 545 16.07 7.24 -13.98
CA TYR A 545 17.06 6.27 -13.52
C TYR A 545 18.19 6.95 -12.74
N LYS A 546 18.63 8.14 -13.16
CA LYS A 546 19.64 8.89 -12.42
C LYS A 546 19.22 9.16 -10.97
N ILE A 547 17.94 9.50 -10.74
CA ILE A 547 17.40 9.75 -9.40
C ILE A 547 17.30 8.43 -8.62
N PHE A 548 16.66 7.42 -9.20
CA PHE A 548 16.46 6.12 -8.56
C PHE A 548 17.79 5.45 -8.19
N PHE A 549 18.73 5.40 -9.13
CA PHE A 549 20.04 4.79 -8.97
C PHE A 549 20.87 5.44 -7.86
N LYS A 550 20.84 6.77 -7.77
CA LYS A 550 21.46 7.46 -6.65
C LYS A 550 20.81 7.06 -5.32
N THR A 551 19.48 7.08 -5.25
CA THR A 551 18.74 6.75 -4.03
C THR A 551 19.01 5.32 -3.55
N VAL A 552 18.94 4.33 -4.44
CA VAL A 552 19.22 2.94 -4.10
C VAL A 552 20.66 2.74 -3.66
N ASN A 553 21.62 3.41 -4.32
CA ASN A 553 23.01 3.39 -3.89
C ASN A 553 23.16 3.87 -2.44
N ASP A 554 22.57 5.01 -2.11
CA ASP A 554 22.66 5.56 -0.76
C ASP A 554 21.99 4.64 0.27
N ILE A 555 20.84 4.05 -0.05
CA ILE A 555 20.13 3.08 0.82
C ILE A 555 20.99 1.85 1.10
N ILE A 556 21.57 1.23 0.07
CA ILE A 556 22.37 0.01 0.24
C ILE A 556 23.59 0.28 1.11
N HIS A 557 24.30 1.37 0.87
CA HIS A 557 25.50 1.72 1.65
C HIS A 557 25.18 2.10 3.10
N LEU A 558 24.11 2.88 3.32
CA LEU A 558 23.78 3.42 4.65
C LEU A 558 23.02 2.42 5.53
N LEU A 559 22.06 1.70 4.95
CA LEU A 559 21.09 0.88 5.69
C LEU A 559 21.39 -0.62 5.57
N LYS A 560 22.15 -1.05 4.55
CA LYS A 560 22.54 -2.45 4.30
C LYS A 560 21.36 -3.44 4.32
N PRO A 561 20.25 -3.18 3.60
CA PRO A 561 19.09 -4.06 3.62
C PRO A 561 19.38 -5.37 2.86
N ASN A 562 18.72 -6.47 3.20
CA ASN A 562 18.77 -7.69 2.37
C ASN A 562 17.75 -7.64 1.20
N TYR A 563 16.77 -6.75 1.30
CA TYR A 563 15.70 -6.60 0.32
C TYR A 563 15.40 -5.13 0.05
N ILE A 564 14.97 -4.80 -1.17
CA ILE A 564 14.42 -3.49 -1.51
C ILE A 564 13.08 -3.70 -2.22
N ALA A 565 12.01 -3.14 -1.67
CA ALA A 565 10.72 -3.10 -2.35
C ALA A 565 10.63 -1.85 -3.22
N ILE A 566 10.11 -1.97 -4.44
CA ILE A 566 10.00 -0.84 -5.39
C ILE A 566 8.56 -0.35 -5.59
N GLY A 567 7.59 -0.91 -4.87
CA GLY A 567 6.17 -0.68 -5.11
C GLY A 567 5.76 -1.17 -6.50
N HIS A 568 5.59 -0.24 -7.44
CA HIS A 568 5.14 -0.44 -8.83
C HIS A 568 3.72 -1.03 -8.96
N ASP A 569 2.90 -0.81 -7.93
CA ASP A 569 1.46 -1.02 -7.96
C ASP A 569 0.75 0.07 -8.78
N ASP A 570 -0.37 -0.32 -9.40
CA ASP A 570 -1.36 0.56 -10.00
C ASP A 570 -0.74 1.62 -10.94
N ILE A 571 0.03 1.17 -11.92
CA ILE A 571 0.66 2.05 -12.90
C ILE A 571 -0.35 2.36 -14.02
N TYR A 572 -0.63 3.64 -14.24
CA TYR A 572 -1.65 4.10 -15.19
C TYR A 572 -1.05 4.88 -16.37
N GLY A 573 -1.34 4.43 -17.59
CA GLY A 573 -0.93 5.12 -18.82
C GLY A 573 0.56 4.94 -19.16
N ILE A 574 1.06 3.70 -19.20
CA ILE A 574 2.43 3.42 -19.64
C ILE A 574 2.55 3.65 -21.16
N GLY A 575 3.56 4.41 -21.59
CA GLY A 575 3.96 4.53 -22.99
C GLY A 575 3.14 5.51 -23.84
N ARG A 576 2.80 6.66 -23.28
CA ARG A 576 1.94 7.70 -23.85
C ARG A 576 2.69 8.78 -24.60
N ASP A 577 3.88 9.11 -24.12
CA ASP A 577 4.69 10.19 -24.65
C ASP A 577 5.61 9.75 -25.79
N SER A 578 6.23 10.73 -26.44
CA SER A 578 7.07 10.49 -27.60
C SER A 578 8.31 9.67 -27.27
N ARG A 579 8.86 9.75 -26.04
CA ARG A 579 10.05 8.99 -25.62
C ARG A 579 9.76 7.51 -25.64
N CYS A 580 8.59 7.11 -25.12
CA CYS A 580 8.16 5.73 -25.16
C CYS A 580 7.69 5.31 -26.57
N LYS A 581 6.83 6.10 -27.22
CA LYS A 581 6.23 5.74 -28.51
C LYS A 581 7.25 5.56 -29.64
N LYS A 582 8.31 6.40 -29.69
CA LYS A 582 9.38 6.30 -30.70
C LYS A 582 10.17 4.99 -30.61
N ARG A 583 10.16 4.31 -29.46
CA ARG A 583 10.85 3.04 -29.26
C ARG A 583 10.12 1.85 -29.90
N ASN A 584 8.84 2.02 -30.25
CA ASN A 584 8.01 0.99 -30.89
C ASN A 584 8.02 -0.37 -30.13
N MET A 585 8.04 -0.31 -28.80
CA MET A 585 7.99 -1.48 -27.92
C MET A 585 6.54 -1.80 -27.54
N THR A 586 6.27 -3.08 -27.31
CA THR A 586 5.01 -3.52 -26.69
C THR A 586 5.01 -3.16 -25.20
N LEU A 587 3.82 -3.05 -24.60
CA LEU A 587 3.63 -2.67 -23.19
C LEU A 587 4.45 -3.54 -22.22
N ASP A 588 4.42 -4.87 -22.43
CA ASP A 588 5.14 -5.85 -21.61
C ASP A 588 6.66 -5.71 -21.73
N LYS A 589 7.18 -5.45 -22.94
CA LYS A 589 8.61 -5.21 -23.15
C LYS A 589 9.06 -3.94 -22.45
N LEU A 590 8.30 -2.84 -22.60
CA LEU A 590 8.63 -1.56 -21.99
C LEU A 590 8.65 -1.65 -20.46
N LEU A 591 7.63 -2.30 -19.86
CA LEU A 591 7.59 -2.54 -18.41
C LEU A 591 8.71 -3.49 -17.95
N SER A 592 8.98 -4.57 -18.71
CA SER A 592 10.03 -5.52 -18.33
C SER A 592 11.43 -4.92 -18.36
N GLU A 593 11.70 -4.01 -19.30
CA GLU A 593 12.98 -3.32 -19.39
C GLU A 593 13.19 -2.41 -18.18
N ASP A 594 12.15 -1.68 -17.76
CA ASP A 594 12.20 -0.85 -16.57
C ASP A 594 12.54 -1.70 -15.33
N ILE A 595 11.77 -2.76 -15.08
CA ILE A 595 11.97 -3.66 -13.94
C ILE A 595 13.37 -4.29 -13.93
N ASN A 596 13.80 -4.84 -15.07
CA ASN A 596 15.13 -5.47 -15.15
C ASN A 596 16.24 -4.44 -14.94
N LYS A 597 16.10 -3.23 -15.49
CA LYS A 597 17.09 -2.17 -15.32
C LYS A 597 17.23 -1.73 -13.86
N LEU A 598 16.13 -1.67 -13.10
CA LEU A 598 16.18 -1.38 -11.67
C LEU A 598 16.85 -2.54 -10.90
N ASN A 599 16.46 -3.79 -11.20
CA ASN A 599 17.00 -4.99 -10.56
C ASN A 599 18.51 -5.16 -10.82
N ASP A 600 18.92 -5.02 -12.08
CA ASP A 600 20.30 -5.17 -12.50
C ASP A 600 21.18 -4.10 -11.84
N TYR A 601 20.68 -2.87 -11.73
CA TYR A 601 21.40 -1.81 -11.02
C TYR A 601 21.58 -2.12 -9.53
N ILE A 602 20.56 -2.61 -8.82
CA ILE A 602 20.69 -3.08 -7.42
C ILE A 602 21.84 -4.10 -7.31
N HIS A 603 21.87 -5.09 -8.21
CA HIS A 603 22.91 -6.11 -8.21
C HIS A 603 24.30 -5.61 -8.59
N THR A 604 24.44 -4.48 -9.29
CA THR A 604 25.75 -3.86 -9.49
C THR A 604 26.36 -3.32 -8.19
N ILE A 605 25.53 -3.05 -7.18
CA ILE A 605 25.95 -2.54 -5.88
C ILE A 605 26.15 -3.70 -4.90
N ASP A 606 25.16 -4.57 -4.77
CA ASP A 606 25.24 -5.80 -3.98
C ASP A 606 24.33 -6.88 -4.57
N SER A 607 24.94 -7.95 -5.10
CA SER A 607 24.25 -9.06 -5.75
C SER A 607 23.42 -9.94 -4.80
N ASN A 608 23.55 -9.75 -3.48
CA ASN A 608 22.75 -10.48 -2.50
C ASN A 608 21.41 -9.78 -2.19
N VAL A 609 21.30 -8.49 -2.51
CA VAL A 609 20.08 -7.72 -2.26
C VAL A 609 19.00 -8.11 -3.25
N LYS A 610 17.85 -8.60 -2.76
CA LYS A 610 16.73 -9.01 -3.60
C LYS A 610 15.71 -7.89 -3.77
N MET A 611 15.24 -7.71 -5.00
CA MET A 611 14.17 -6.75 -5.28
C MET A 611 12.79 -7.38 -5.05
N MET A 612 11.87 -6.62 -4.44
CA MET A 612 10.46 -6.99 -4.28
C MET A 612 9.55 -6.02 -5.04
N VAL A 613 8.47 -6.53 -5.63
CA VAL A 613 7.52 -5.72 -6.43
C VAL A 613 6.08 -6.19 -6.25
N TRP A 614 5.10 -5.27 -6.21
CA TRP A 614 3.68 -5.65 -6.21
C TRP A 614 3.29 -6.35 -7.51
N ASP A 615 2.40 -7.35 -7.42
CA ASP A 615 2.14 -8.27 -8.52
C ASP A 615 1.05 -7.80 -9.51
N ASP A 616 0.30 -6.74 -9.20
CA ASP A 616 -0.90 -6.36 -9.93
C ASP A 616 -0.67 -6.07 -11.42
N MET A 617 0.51 -5.54 -11.76
CA MET A 617 0.92 -5.29 -13.14
C MET A 617 1.44 -6.55 -13.86
N PHE A 618 1.78 -7.61 -13.11
CA PHE A 618 2.40 -8.87 -13.58
C PHE A 618 1.45 -10.09 -13.51
N ASN A 619 0.30 -9.96 -12.85
CA ASN A 619 -0.62 -11.06 -12.61
C ASN A 619 -1.81 -11.08 -13.60
N PRO A 620 -2.07 -12.19 -14.32
CA PRO A 620 -3.21 -12.31 -15.23
C PRO A 620 -4.59 -12.17 -14.60
N TRP A 621 -4.73 -12.44 -13.30
CA TRP A 621 -5.98 -12.30 -12.54
C TRP A 621 -6.04 -10.99 -11.75
N HIS A 622 -5.34 -9.97 -12.25
CA HIS A 622 -5.38 -8.61 -11.72
C HIS A 622 -5.45 -7.58 -12.85
N THR A 623 -5.25 -6.30 -12.53
CA THR A 623 -5.10 -5.16 -13.43
C THR A 623 -4.27 -5.47 -14.68
N GLY A 624 -3.09 -6.09 -14.52
CA GLY A 624 -2.20 -6.40 -15.64
C GLY A 624 -2.74 -7.42 -16.64
N GLY A 625 -3.76 -8.21 -16.27
CA GLY A 625 -4.44 -9.15 -17.16
C GLY A 625 -5.44 -8.52 -18.14
N LYS A 626 -5.78 -7.24 -17.95
CA LYS A 626 -6.78 -6.52 -18.75
C LYS A 626 -6.14 -5.88 -19.99
N ASN A 627 -6.57 -6.28 -21.19
CA ASN A 627 -5.95 -5.89 -22.46
C ASN A 627 -5.98 -4.37 -22.76
N ASN A 628 -6.99 -3.66 -22.27
CA ASN A 628 -7.20 -2.24 -22.60
C ASN A 628 -7.00 -1.33 -21.38
N PHE A 629 -6.50 -1.85 -20.26
CA PHE A 629 -6.40 -1.08 -19.03
C PHE A 629 -5.57 0.19 -19.22
N GLN A 630 -4.37 0.08 -19.80
CA GLN A 630 -3.49 1.23 -20.04
C GLN A 630 -4.10 2.23 -21.04
N MET A 631 -4.83 1.76 -22.06
CA MET A 631 -5.48 2.61 -23.06
C MET A 631 -6.53 3.55 -22.47
N HIS A 632 -7.19 3.14 -21.37
CA HIS A 632 -8.16 4.01 -20.68
C HIS A 632 -7.50 5.31 -20.17
N TYR A 633 -6.18 5.28 -20.01
CA TYR A 633 -5.34 6.36 -19.49
C TYR A 633 -4.44 6.97 -20.58
N GLY A 634 -4.67 6.60 -21.86
CA GLY A 634 -3.91 7.01 -23.04
C GLY A 634 -2.70 6.14 -23.38
N GLY A 635 -2.38 5.13 -22.55
CA GLY A 635 -1.21 4.25 -22.68
C GLY A 635 -1.31 3.21 -23.79
N LEU A 636 -0.25 2.40 -23.92
CA LEU A 636 -0.13 1.36 -24.93
C LEU A 636 -1.20 0.26 -24.77
N PRO A 637 -1.71 -0.33 -25.87
CA PRO A 637 -2.57 -1.52 -25.80
C PRO A 637 -1.81 -2.75 -25.30
N GLY A 638 -2.55 -3.71 -24.76
CA GLY A 638 -2.04 -5.03 -24.38
C GLY A 638 -2.12 -5.32 -22.89
N LYS A 639 -1.73 -6.55 -22.52
CA LYS A 639 -1.67 -7.00 -21.13
C LYS A 639 -0.27 -6.78 -20.58
N SER A 640 -0.14 -5.96 -19.54
CA SER A 640 1.16 -5.78 -18.87
C SER A 640 1.62 -7.05 -18.18
N CYS A 641 0.70 -7.95 -17.80
CA CYS A 641 1.06 -9.20 -17.11
C CYS A 641 1.99 -10.10 -17.92
N ASN A 642 2.05 -9.93 -19.25
CA ASN A 642 2.99 -10.66 -20.09
C ASN A 642 4.47 -10.33 -19.75
N ALA A 643 4.74 -9.19 -19.11
CA ALA A 643 6.07 -8.80 -18.64
C ALA A 643 6.68 -9.82 -17.67
N ILE A 644 5.86 -10.60 -16.95
CA ILE A 644 6.34 -11.65 -16.05
C ILE A 644 7.23 -12.70 -16.75
N ASN A 645 7.06 -12.87 -18.07
CA ASN A 645 7.88 -13.78 -18.87
C ASN A 645 9.27 -13.20 -19.17
N LEU A 646 9.42 -11.88 -19.10
CA LEU A 646 10.60 -11.13 -19.53
C LEU A 646 11.45 -10.61 -18.36
N ILE A 647 10.90 -10.59 -17.14
CA ILE A 647 11.64 -10.12 -15.95
C ILE A 647 12.45 -11.24 -15.28
N SER A 648 13.52 -10.84 -14.58
CA SER A 648 14.38 -11.71 -13.78
C SER A 648 13.60 -12.55 -12.75
N LYS A 649 13.92 -13.84 -12.64
CA LYS A 649 13.28 -14.78 -11.70
C LYS A 649 13.78 -14.65 -10.27
N ASP A 650 14.81 -13.82 -10.09
CA ASP A 650 15.37 -13.48 -8.79
C ASP A 650 14.52 -12.47 -8.00
N ILE A 651 13.58 -11.81 -8.69
CA ILE A 651 12.65 -10.84 -8.10
C ILE A 651 11.56 -11.58 -7.31
N ILE A 652 11.20 -11.05 -6.14
CA ILE A 652 10.11 -11.58 -5.31
C ILE A 652 8.83 -10.80 -5.60
N LEU A 653 7.75 -11.51 -5.95
CA LEU A 653 6.44 -10.90 -6.20
C LEU A 653 5.65 -10.77 -4.89
N MET A 654 5.15 -9.58 -4.60
CA MET A 654 4.26 -9.33 -3.46
C MET A 654 2.81 -9.37 -3.96
N THR A 655 2.10 -10.45 -3.63
CA THR A 655 0.79 -10.78 -4.17
C THR A 655 -0.31 -10.21 -3.30
N TRP A 656 -1.05 -9.22 -3.79
CA TRP A 656 -2.15 -8.64 -3.01
C TRP A 656 -3.53 -8.93 -3.60
N TRP A 657 -4.50 -9.24 -2.76
CA TRP A 657 -5.90 -9.38 -3.18
C TRP A 657 -6.78 -9.18 -1.96
N PHE A 658 -7.67 -8.19 -2.01
CA PHE A 658 -8.51 -7.82 -0.88
C PHE A 658 -9.91 -8.45 -0.93
N ASP A 659 -10.28 -9.09 -2.04
CA ASP A 659 -11.52 -9.85 -2.10
C ASP A 659 -11.34 -11.27 -1.55
N SER A 660 -11.85 -11.50 -0.34
CA SER A 660 -11.82 -12.79 0.33
C SER A 660 -12.73 -13.86 -0.29
N ASN A 661 -13.59 -13.50 -1.25
CA ASN A 661 -14.37 -14.45 -2.04
C ASN A 661 -13.64 -14.95 -3.29
N ASP A 662 -12.49 -14.35 -3.61
CA ASP A 662 -11.68 -14.68 -4.77
C ASP A 662 -12.47 -14.71 -6.10
N HIS A 663 -13.31 -13.69 -6.36
CA HIS A 663 -14.20 -13.66 -7.53
C HIS A 663 -13.44 -13.78 -8.87
N MET A 664 -12.18 -13.33 -8.93
CA MET A 664 -11.32 -13.46 -10.11
C MET A 664 -10.50 -14.76 -10.14
N ASN A 665 -10.65 -15.65 -9.15
CA ASN A 665 -9.81 -16.82 -8.94
C ASN A 665 -8.30 -16.46 -8.84
N LYS A 666 -7.96 -15.26 -8.37
CA LYS A 666 -6.58 -14.81 -8.24
C LYS A 666 -5.84 -15.64 -7.19
N MET A 667 -6.41 -15.79 -6.01
CA MET A 667 -5.79 -16.58 -4.93
C MET A 667 -5.61 -18.03 -5.36
N LYS A 668 -6.62 -18.59 -6.03
CA LYS A 668 -6.59 -19.96 -6.54
C LYS A 668 -5.50 -20.19 -7.58
N ASN A 669 -5.35 -19.29 -8.56
CA ASN A 669 -4.53 -19.55 -9.74
C ASN A 669 -3.11 -18.99 -9.66
N THR A 670 -2.86 -17.99 -8.81
CA THR A 670 -1.53 -17.37 -8.66
C THR A 670 -0.43 -18.36 -8.26
N PRO A 671 -0.64 -19.29 -7.31
CA PRO A 671 0.39 -20.23 -6.88
C PRO A 671 0.99 -21.06 -8.04
N ASP A 672 0.14 -21.69 -8.85
CA ASP A 672 0.58 -22.50 -9.99
C ASP A 672 1.22 -21.63 -11.08
N CYS A 673 0.67 -20.44 -11.33
CA CYS A 673 1.22 -19.50 -12.31
C CYS A 673 2.65 -19.09 -11.95
N PHE A 674 2.89 -18.65 -10.71
CA PHE A 674 4.20 -18.17 -10.29
C PHE A 674 5.20 -19.31 -10.15
N LYS A 675 4.76 -20.46 -9.62
CA LYS A 675 5.57 -21.68 -9.59
C LYS A 675 6.03 -22.13 -10.98
N SER A 676 5.11 -22.20 -11.95
CA SER A 676 5.43 -22.59 -13.33
C SER A 676 6.42 -21.64 -14.02
N LYS A 677 6.53 -20.41 -13.52
CA LYS A 677 7.44 -19.37 -14.04
C LYS A 677 8.71 -19.21 -13.21
N GLY A 678 8.86 -19.96 -12.11
CA GLY A 678 10.04 -19.96 -11.25
C GLY A 678 10.15 -18.76 -10.32
N PHE A 679 9.05 -18.11 -9.93
CA PHE A 679 9.07 -16.97 -9.01
C PHE A 679 8.80 -17.38 -7.57
N SER A 680 9.57 -16.82 -6.65
CA SER A 680 9.19 -16.75 -5.24
C SER A 680 8.24 -15.58 -5.02
N TYR A 681 7.31 -15.74 -4.08
CA TYR A 681 6.32 -14.71 -3.81
C TYR A 681 5.90 -14.64 -2.34
N LEU A 682 5.34 -13.50 -1.95
CA LEU A 682 4.64 -13.27 -0.69
C LEU A 682 3.16 -13.03 -0.98
N VAL A 683 2.30 -13.24 0.01
CA VAL A 683 0.85 -12.99 -0.10
C VAL A 683 0.40 -11.94 0.90
N THR A 684 -0.62 -11.14 0.56
CA THR A 684 -1.03 -9.98 1.37
C THR A 684 -2.49 -10.04 1.78
N GLY A 685 -2.74 -10.09 3.09
CA GLY A 685 -4.08 -10.24 3.67
C GLY A 685 -4.84 -8.94 3.97
N TRP A 686 -4.15 -7.79 4.01
CA TRP A 686 -4.64 -6.58 4.67
C TRP A 686 -5.13 -6.90 6.09
N LYS A 687 -6.31 -6.41 6.52
CA LYS A 687 -6.84 -6.63 7.89
C LYS A 687 -8.00 -7.61 8.00
N ASP A 688 -8.60 -8.02 6.88
CA ASP A 688 -9.76 -8.91 6.91
C ASP A 688 -9.37 -10.31 7.36
N LYS A 689 -9.96 -10.79 8.48
CA LYS A 689 -9.61 -12.08 9.08
C LYS A 689 -9.90 -13.25 8.14
N LYS A 690 -10.99 -13.18 7.35
CA LYS A 690 -11.31 -14.23 6.36
C LYS A 690 -10.25 -14.25 5.25
N ASN A 691 -9.86 -13.08 4.75
CA ASN A 691 -8.82 -12.92 3.74
C ASN A 691 -7.46 -13.44 4.22
N ILE A 692 -7.02 -13.04 5.42
CA ILE A 692 -5.78 -13.51 6.06
C ILE A 692 -5.78 -15.05 6.15
N LYS A 693 -6.88 -15.63 6.63
CA LYS A 693 -7.01 -17.09 6.76
C LYS A 693 -6.91 -17.81 5.42
N ASN A 694 -7.51 -17.25 4.36
CA ASN A 694 -7.44 -17.83 3.02
C ASN A 694 -6.01 -17.79 2.46
N TRP A 695 -5.31 -16.67 2.63
CA TRP A 695 -3.93 -16.55 2.20
C TRP A 695 -2.97 -17.48 2.96
N ILE A 696 -3.13 -17.63 4.27
CA ILE A 696 -2.26 -18.54 5.05
C ILE A 696 -2.39 -19.99 4.62
N ARG A 697 -3.59 -20.44 4.18
CA ARG A 697 -3.74 -21.79 3.61
C ARG A 697 -2.86 -21.97 2.37
N ILE A 698 -2.82 -20.95 1.50
CA ILE A 698 -1.97 -20.96 0.30
C ILE A 698 -0.47 -20.99 0.67
N VAL A 699 -0.06 -20.27 1.73
CA VAL A 699 1.34 -20.29 2.19
C VAL A 699 1.76 -21.70 2.61
N LYS A 700 0.92 -22.40 3.37
CA LYS A 700 1.24 -23.73 3.91
C LYS A 700 1.39 -24.81 2.85
N ASP A 701 0.63 -24.70 1.76
CA ASP A 701 0.59 -25.71 0.71
C ASP A 701 1.60 -25.43 -0.43
N ASN A 702 2.42 -24.37 -0.31
CA ASN A 702 3.29 -23.93 -1.41
C ASN A 702 4.69 -23.44 -0.96
N GLU A 703 5.73 -24.20 -1.32
CA GLU A 703 7.13 -23.91 -0.98
C GLU A 703 7.69 -22.61 -1.63
N GLU A 704 7.08 -22.16 -2.72
CA GLU A 704 7.51 -20.96 -3.45
C GLU A 704 6.93 -19.70 -2.80
N CYS A 705 5.87 -19.87 -1.99
CA CYS A 705 5.30 -18.84 -1.14
C CYS A 705 6.15 -18.67 0.12
N LYS A 706 6.87 -17.55 0.24
CA LYS A 706 7.82 -17.32 1.33
C LYS A 706 7.15 -16.87 2.62
N GLY A 707 5.89 -16.45 2.58
CA GLY A 707 5.19 -15.95 3.75
C GLY A 707 4.05 -14.99 3.45
N ILE A 708 3.63 -14.29 4.49
CA ILE A 708 2.47 -13.39 4.47
C ILE A 708 2.84 -11.97 4.91
N ILE A 709 2.18 -10.99 4.32
CA ILE A 709 2.23 -9.57 4.64
C ILE A 709 0.85 -9.13 5.16
N VAL A 710 0.82 -8.50 6.33
CA VAL A 710 -0.33 -7.68 6.77
C VAL A 710 -0.01 -6.22 6.45
N THR A 711 -0.87 -5.53 5.72
CA THR A 711 -0.68 -4.11 5.37
C THR A 711 -1.48 -3.22 6.31
N THR A 712 -0.96 -2.02 6.61
CA THR A 712 -1.62 -1.04 7.48
C THR A 712 -2.08 0.21 6.72
N TRP A 713 -2.69 0.04 5.54
CA TRP A 713 -3.05 1.13 4.62
C TRP A 713 -3.92 2.23 5.25
N ASP A 714 -4.80 1.87 6.18
CA ASP A 714 -5.68 2.79 6.91
C ASP A 714 -5.18 3.13 8.32
N GLY A 715 -3.87 3.00 8.55
CA GLY A 715 -3.19 3.39 9.78
C GLY A 715 -3.01 2.25 10.78
N TRP A 716 -1.96 2.33 11.60
CA TRP A 716 -1.55 1.27 12.52
C TRP A 716 -2.68 0.77 13.43
N ASP A 717 -3.37 1.68 14.11
CA ASP A 717 -4.36 1.34 15.14
C ASP A 717 -5.56 0.57 14.57
N ASN A 718 -5.95 0.87 13.34
CA ASN A 718 -7.06 0.20 12.65
C ASN A 718 -6.71 -1.24 12.19
N ASN A 719 -5.43 -1.62 12.29
CA ASN A 719 -4.91 -2.90 11.79
C ASN A 719 -4.36 -3.82 12.89
N ILE A 720 -4.34 -3.40 14.16
CA ILE A 720 -3.79 -4.18 15.27
C ILE A 720 -4.38 -5.61 15.31
N GLU A 721 -5.71 -5.74 15.21
CA GLU A 721 -6.35 -7.06 15.20
C GLU A 721 -5.91 -7.94 14.02
N GLY A 722 -5.68 -7.34 12.85
CA GLY A 722 -5.19 -8.03 11.66
C GLY A 722 -3.75 -8.51 11.84
N ILE A 723 -2.92 -7.69 12.49
CA ILE A 723 -1.53 -8.01 12.83
C ILE A 723 -1.47 -9.19 13.81
N GLU A 724 -2.23 -9.13 14.91
CA GLU A 724 -2.30 -10.21 15.90
C GLU A 724 -2.84 -11.51 15.29
N TYR A 725 -3.88 -11.41 14.45
CA TYR A 725 -4.47 -12.57 13.79
C TYR A 725 -3.52 -13.22 12.80
N THR A 726 -2.79 -12.41 12.03
CA THR A 726 -1.74 -12.88 11.12
C THR A 726 -0.62 -13.57 11.89
N ALA A 727 -0.12 -12.96 12.97
CA ALA A 727 0.91 -13.53 13.81
C ALA A 727 0.48 -14.89 14.39
N LYS A 728 -0.75 -14.98 14.90
CA LYS A 728 -1.31 -16.25 15.41
C LYS A 728 -1.25 -17.35 14.36
N LEU A 729 -1.87 -17.12 13.19
CA LEU A 729 -2.04 -18.16 12.18
C LEU A 729 -0.74 -18.52 11.43
N SER A 730 0.17 -17.55 11.27
CA SER A 730 1.46 -17.76 10.58
C SER A 730 2.53 -18.39 11.46
N TRP A 731 2.39 -18.31 12.78
CA TRP A 731 3.29 -18.96 13.72
C TRP A 731 2.84 -20.37 14.10
N SER A 732 1.58 -20.55 14.53
CA SER A 732 1.13 -21.80 15.16
C SER A 732 0.20 -22.64 14.29
N GLY A 733 -0.34 -22.06 13.22
CA GLY A 733 -1.19 -22.77 12.29
C GLY A 733 -2.56 -23.22 12.76
N GLN A 734 -2.90 -22.93 14.02
CA GLN A 734 -4.12 -23.32 14.73
C GLN A 734 -5.20 -22.23 14.69
#